data_AF-A0A4Y1WTG6-F1
#
_entry.id   AF-A0A4Y1WTG6-F1
#
_cell.length_a   1.000
_cell.length_b   1.000
_cell.length_c   1.000
_cell.angle_alpha   90.00
_cell.angle_beta   90.00
_cell.angle_gamma   90.00
#
_symmetry.space_group_name_H-M   'P 1'
#
loop_
_entity.id
_entity.type
_entity.pdbx_description
1 polymer ?
#
loop_
_entity_poly.entity_id
_entity_poly.type
_entity_poly.pdbx_seq_one_letter_code
_entity_poly.pdbx_strand_id
1 'polypeptide(L)'
;MKTNFRFPSGTGCSGRLLHGALHTLAAALLLFAGSACENEDPDVYTPPAPEPLAPLTLVPNMDPRVQNDIEIEEETTGVYRIHTTGEDPYFCTVPFDGNVPADLNVLAFEYQTDRRTDHIQLFFWTEVDGEVIPDVERTIVTTPFEAADTWKEYSVRIRKCREEFFWGEAGNLLRIDFGTVKDADIRLRNLRLREMTDAERAEDAAENENDQNASVYEERLKEYLHASYTSKVDRVEATADKIRIMGSYAGEGSFLLYELPPYADITRIETAYQKYATPLTQSPFDVTLDRMASPEGFPYDRLLSQWAVVCRTAEGDRIVSHGRYADEVAALRNLPPVPMRSKKGLGGFYAGDYTSDLDDLGITSATVNVSPLQFMYLSPAKAGMVEHAYCGETYYFDSEKLDALDATLRETAARDITVAVILLVDPAAEARDAELGALLQHPDYTRGTYTMPNMTTPKAVRAYAAMIDFLAQRYCREDDAYGRIAHWIVHNEVDGGVDWTNMGDDKLITTYTNAYVKSMRLCASIVRQYDANAEFFASFSHSWSRASNPGWYPVRDMVGLLGDFSRAEGDFRWALACHSYPETISDPCTWREPNATFAMNTPFVTLKNLEVLSKWALTPANLFRGTTRRSVWLSEAGTNSPTYAEADLRNQCAGFAYGWKKIAALPGIDGIQWHNWFDHRNEGTLRIGLRRYPDDAEDPGGKKPIWETYRDAGTDREEEAFAPFLSVIGIPDWNILQPVAD
;
A
#
# COMPACT_ATOMS: atom_id res chain seq x y z
N MET A 1 -1.34 -12.34 -11.21
CA MET A 1 -2.65 -12.58 -11.86
C MET A 1 -3.05 -11.28 -12.53
N LYS A 2 -3.28 -11.28 -13.85
CA LYS A 2 -3.26 -10.07 -14.69
C LYS A 2 -4.62 -9.36 -14.77
N THR A 3 -4.59 -8.04 -14.64
CA THR A 3 -5.65 -7.04 -14.81
C THR A 3 -6.04 -6.81 -16.27
N ASN A 4 -7.32 -6.53 -16.54
CA ASN A 4 -7.80 -5.28 -17.18
C ASN A 4 -9.27 -5.34 -17.62
N PHE A 5 -9.99 -4.28 -17.28
CA PHE A 5 -11.33 -3.96 -17.78
C PHE A 5 -11.31 -3.73 -19.31
N ARG A 6 -12.18 -4.43 -20.05
CA ARG A 6 -12.52 -4.12 -21.45
C ARG A 6 -14.02 -4.19 -21.66
N PHE A 7 -14.59 -3.11 -22.19
CA PHE A 7 -15.85 -3.15 -22.95
C PHE A 7 -15.59 -3.71 -24.37
N PRO A 8 -16.55 -4.43 -24.99
CA PRO A 8 -16.31 -5.16 -26.24
C PRO A 8 -16.50 -4.26 -27.48
N SER A 9 -15.58 -4.35 -28.45
CA SER A 9 -15.88 -4.00 -29.85
C SER A 9 -14.99 -4.80 -30.81
N GLY A 10 -15.57 -5.18 -31.95
CA GLY A 10 -15.13 -6.27 -32.81
C GLY A 10 -14.04 -5.96 -33.85
N THR A 11 -13.33 -7.05 -34.18
CA THR A 11 -12.54 -7.47 -35.36
C THR A 11 -12.21 -6.52 -36.53
N GLY A 12 -10.96 -6.60 -37.03
CA GLY A 12 -10.56 -6.16 -38.37
C GLY A 12 -9.05 -6.10 -38.72
N CYS A 13 -8.45 -7.25 -39.06
CA CYS A 13 -7.33 -7.52 -40.00
C CYS A 13 -6.09 -6.58 -40.23
N SER A 14 -4.92 -7.15 -39.89
CA SER A 14 -3.70 -7.42 -40.70
C SER A 14 -2.84 -6.33 -41.35
N GLY A 15 -1.51 -6.40 -41.11
CA GLY A 15 -0.52 -6.35 -42.21
C GLY A 15 0.85 -5.67 -41.97
N ARG A 16 1.87 -6.48 -41.65
CA ARG A 16 3.25 -6.50 -42.21
C ARG A 16 4.29 -5.37 -41.98
N LEU A 17 5.37 -5.78 -41.30
CA LEU A 17 6.81 -5.84 -41.73
C LEU A 17 7.75 -4.61 -41.71
N LEU A 18 9.00 -4.97 -41.29
CA LEU A 18 10.36 -4.41 -41.52
C LEU A 18 10.91 -3.44 -40.45
N HIS A 19 11.89 -3.85 -39.61
CA HIS A 19 13.35 -4.02 -39.80
C HIS A 19 14.17 -2.73 -40.02
N GLY A 20 15.19 -2.52 -39.16
CA GLY A 20 16.31 -1.58 -39.35
C GLY A 20 16.73 -0.89 -38.03
N ALA A 21 17.60 -1.50 -37.23
CA ALA A 21 19.06 -1.30 -37.18
C ALA A 21 19.50 -0.13 -36.26
N LEU A 22 20.02 -0.48 -35.08
CA LEU A 22 20.68 0.40 -34.12
C LEU A 22 22.18 0.51 -34.41
N HIS A 23 22.71 1.74 -34.34
CA HIS A 23 24.14 2.03 -34.26
C HIS A 23 24.58 2.27 -32.81
N THR A 24 25.69 1.63 -32.46
CA THR A 24 26.78 1.99 -31.52
C THR A 24 26.79 3.41 -30.93
N LEU A 25 27.05 3.52 -29.62
CA LEU A 25 28.07 4.43 -29.08
C LEU A 25 28.57 3.99 -27.70
N ALA A 26 29.90 4.00 -27.54
CA ALA A 26 30.64 3.70 -26.32
C ALA A 26 30.88 4.97 -25.48
N ALA A 27 30.94 4.84 -24.16
CA ALA A 27 31.33 5.91 -23.24
C ALA A 27 32.54 5.48 -22.38
N ALA A 28 33.55 6.35 -22.37
CA ALA A 28 34.81 6.22 -21.65
C ALA A 28 34.69 6.77 -20.22
N LEU A 29 35.38 6.14 -19.26
CA LEU A 29 35.53 6.61 -17.88
C LEU A 29 36.95 7.13 -17.62
N LEU A 30 37.00 8.32 -17.02
CA LEU A 30 38.20 9.10 -16.70
C LEU A 30 38.96 8.55 -15.48
N LEU A 31 40.28 8.51 -15.62
CA LEU A 31 41.29 8.31 -14.58
C LEU A 31 41.49 9.60 -13.76
N PHE A 32 41.45 9.50 -12.43
CA PHE A 32 42.08 10.46 -11.53
C PHE A 32 43.26 9.79 -10.83
N ALA A 33 44.47 10.30 -11.10
CA ALA A 33 45.70 9.96 -10.44
C ALA A 33 45.89 10.86 -9.20
N GLY A 34 46.03 10.25 -8.03
CA GLY A 34 46.47 10.87 -6.79
C GLY A 34 47.80 10.25 -6.36
N SER A 35 48.83 11.09 -6.30
CA SER A 35 50.23 10.80 -5.94
C SER A 35 50.35 10.20 -4.53
N ALA A 36 50.96 9.01 -4.40
CA ALA A 36 51.38 8.45 -3.12
C ALA A 36 52.90 8.57 -2.99
N CYS A 37 53.34 9.31 -1.96
CA CYS A 37 54.71 9.29 -1.47
C CYS A 37 55.00 7.92 -0.83
N GLU A 38 56.11 7.31 -1.23
CA GLU A 38 56.70 6.15 -0.57
C GLU A 38 57.16 6.55 0.84
N ASN A 39 56.52 5.97 1.86
CA ASN A 39 57.12 5.78 3.18
C ASN A 39 56.93 4.31 3.53
N GLU A 40 58.03 3.57 3.55
CA GLU A 40 58.13 2.23 4.11
C GLU A 40 57.95 2.31 5.64
N ASP A 41 56.97 1.59 6.19
CA ASP A 41 56.93 1.17 7.60
C ASP A 41 56.10 -0.13 7.70
N PRO A 42 56.33 -0.95 8.74
CA PRO A 42 56.78 -2.32 8.65
C PRO A 42 55.63 -3.33 8.56
N ASP A 43 55.90 -4.48 7.93
CA ASP A 43 55.11 -5.72 7.90
C ASP A 43 53.81 -5.68 8.71
N VAL A 44 52.76 -5.12 8.09
CA VAL A 44 51.39 -5.44 8.49
C VAL A 44 51.23 -6.91 8.14
N TYR A 45 51.32 -7.76 9.16
CA TYR A 45 50.87 -9.14 9.07
C TYR A 45 49.38 -9.12 8.71
N THR A 46 49.07 -9.11 7.42
CA THR A 46 47.78 -9.59 6.91
C THR A 46 47.81 -11.09 7.10
N PRO A 47 47.05 -11.66 8.06
CA PRO A 47 46.90 -13.10 8.12
C PRO A 47 46.47 -13.60 6.74
N PRO A 48 46.95 -14.77 6.29
CA PRO A 48 46.43 -15.37 5.06
C PRO A 48 44.90 -15.44 5.16
N ALA A 49 44.22 -15.13 4.06
CA ALA A 49 42.78 -15.29 4.00
C ALA A 49 42.43 -16.71 4.49
N PRO A 50 41.43 -16.87 5.38
CA PRO A 50 41.06 -18.18 5.89
C PRO A 50 40.80 -19.13 4.71
N GLU A 51 41.28 -20.37 4.80
CA GLU A 51 41.02 -21.37 3.76
C GLU A 51 39.49 -21.55 3.63
N PRO A 52 38.94 -21.60 2.40
CA PRO A 52 37.51 -21.75 2.18
C PRO A 52 37.01 -23.05 2.81
N LEU A 53 35.88 -22.98 3.51
CA LEU A 53 35.32 -24.16 4.16
C LEU A 53 34.88 -25.20 3.12
N ALA A 54 35.14 -26.47 3.43
CA ALA A 54 34.62 -27.56 2.61
C ALA A 54 33.08 -27.56 2.64
N PRO A 55 32.39 -27.68 1.48
CA PRO A 55 30.94 -27.78 1.44
C PRO A 55 30.43 -28.98 2.25
N LEU A 56 29.31 -28.81 2.93
CA LEU A 56 28.60 -29.87 3.63
C LEU A 56 27.60 -30.54 2.68
N THR A 57 27.85 -31.79 2.29
CA THR A 57 26.89 -32.56 1.49
C THR A 57 25.63 -32.84 2.32
N LEU A 58 24.46 -32.58 1.74
CA LEU A 58 23.18 -33.00 2.29
C LEU A 58 22.73 -34.27 1.57
N VAL A 59 22.20 -35.22 2.34
CA VAL A 59 21.74 -36.51 1.81
C VAL A 59 20.22 -36.57 1.93
N PRO A 60 19.48 -36.83 0.84
CA PRO A 60 18.05 -37.16 0.92
C PRO A 60 17.82 -38.34 1.85
N ASN A 61 16.87 -38.20 2.78
CA ASN A 61 16.49 -39.28 3.66
C ASN A 61 15.59 -40.26 2.91
N MET A 62 16.10 -41.48 2.72
CA MET A 62 15.43 -42.54 1.95
C MET A 62 14.32 -43.24 2.72
N ASP A 63 14.01 -42.82 3.95
CA ASP A 63 12.87 -43.32 4.72
C ASP A 63 11.54 -42.79 4.13
N PRO A 64 10.62 -43.67 3.69
CA PRO A 64 9.34 -43.25 3.13
C PRO A 64 8.47 -42.41 4.06
N ARG A 65 8.72 -42.43 5.38
CA ARG A 65 7.96 -41.65 6.38
C ARG A 65 8.23 -40.15 6.31
N VAL A 66 9.33 -39.75 5.70
CA VAL A 66 9.74 -38.33 5.56
C VAL A 66 9.75 -37.88 4.10
N GLN A 67 8.98 -38.59 3.28
CA GLN A 67 8.73 -38.33 1.88
C GLN A 67 7.21 -38.26 1.68
N ASN A 68 6.76 -37.51 0.69
CA ASN A 68 5.36 -37.47 0.30
C ASN A 68 5.27 -37.23 -1.20
N ASP A 69 4.29 -37.84 -1.85
CA ASP A 69 3.99 -37.66 -3.28
C ASP A 69 5.21 -37.76 -4.22
N ILE A 70 6.20 -38.58 -3.85
CA ILE A 70 7.38 -38.86 -4.67
C ILE A 70 7.75 -40.33 -4.68
N GLU A 71 8.38 -40.75 -5.77
CA GLU A 71 9.22 -41.95 -5.84
C GLU A 71 10.67 -41.50 -6.03
N ILE A 72 11.53 -41.74 -5.03
CA ILE A 72 12.95 -41.37 -5.07
C ILE A 72 13.84 -42.59 -5.08
N GLU A 73 14.82 -42.61 -5.98
CA GLU A 73 15.86 -43.64 -6.07
C GLU A 73 17.24 -43.00 -6.29
N GLU A 74 18.29 -43.62 -5.75
CA GLU A 74 19.67 -43.23 -6.05
C GLU A 74 20.14 -44.04 -7.28
N GLU A 75 20.24 -43.39 -8.44
CA GLU A 75 20.63 -44.04 -9.70
C GLU A 75 22.12 -44.45 -9.67
N THR A 76 22.95 -43.52 -9.22
CA THR A 76 24.39 -43.71 -8.97
C THR A 76 24.76 -42.88 -7.75
N THR A 77 25.90 -43.17 -7.12
CA THR A 77 26.31 -42.51 -5.87
C THR A 77 26.21 -40.99 -5.97
N GLY A 78 25.32 -40.38 -5.17
CA GLY A 78 25.07 -38.94 -5.11
C GLY A 78 24.21 -38.37 -6.24
N VAL A 79 23.56 -39.22 -7.05
CA VAL A 79 22.61 -38.84 -8.11
C VAL A 79 21.25 -39.48 -7.81
N TYR A 80 20.27 -38.64 -7.53
CA TYR A 80 18.92 -39.05 -7.17
C TYR A 80 17.96 -38.77 -8.31
N ARG A 81 17.14 -39.75 -8.67
CA ARG A 81 15.99 -39.59 -9.56
C ARG A 81 14.72 -39.56 -8.71
N ILE A 82 13.90 -38.55 -8.95
CA ILE A 82 12.66 -38.27 -8.24
C ILE A 82 11.56 -38.20 -9.28
N HIS A 83 10.53 -39.01 -9.11
CA HIS A 83 9.29 -38.91 -9.88
C HIS A 83 8.19 -38.38 -8.97
N THR A 84 7.58 -37.26 -9.32
CA THR A 84 6.49 -36.66 -8.54
C THR A 84 5.15 -37.34 -8.86
N THR A 85 4.39 -37.73 -7.84
CA THR A 85 3.17 -38.55 -7.98
C THR A 85 1.89 -37.84 -7.52
N GLY A 86 1.99 -36.68 -6.85
CA GLY A 86 0.85 -35.94 -6.29
C GLY A 86 1.04 -34.43 -6.24
N GLU A 87 0.29 -33.76 -5.36
CA GLU A 87 0.22 -32.28 -5.28
C GLU A 87 1.13 -31.70 -4.19
N ASP A 88 1.77 -32.54 -3.37
CA ASP A 88 2.72 -32.13 -2.33
C ASP A 88 4.03 -32.97 -2.36
N PRO A 89 4.74 -33.08 -3.50
CA PRO A 89 5.98 -33.84 -3.66
C PRO A 89 7.15 -33.25 -2.86
N TYR A 90 7.61 -33.96 -1.82
CA TYR A 90 8.78 -33.56 -1.04
C TYR A 90 9.60 -34.72 -0.50
N PHE A 91 10.86 -34.43 -0.15
CA PHE A 91 11.67 -35.25 0.76
C PHE A 91 12.33 -34.39 1.84
N CYS A 92 12.68 -35.03 2.96
CA CYS A 92 13.55 -34.45 3.99
C CYS A 92 14.99 -34.92 3.82
N THR A 93 15.97 -34.09 4.16
CA THR A 93 17.36 -34.54 4.28
C THR A 93 17.57 -35.35 5.57
N VAL A 94 18.66 -36.09 5.64
CA VAL A 94 19.17 -36.65 6.90
C VAL A 94 19.48 -35.50 7.86
N PRO A 95 19.16 -35.61 9.16
CA PRO A 95 19.51 -34.59 10.16
C PRO A 95 21.01 -34.39 10.31
N PHE A 96 21.43 -33.20 10.73
CA PHE A 96 22.83 -32.91 10.97
C PHE A 96 23.37 -33.67 12.18
N ASP A 97 24.49 -34.36 12.00
CA ASP A 97 25.22 -35.01 13.10
C ASP A 97 25.87 -33.99 14.07
N GLY A 98 26.06 -32.75 13.63
CA GLY A 98 26.70 -31.68 14.38
C GLY A 98 26.35 -30.30 13.84
N ASN A 99 26.75 -29.25 14.55
CA ASN A 99 26.44 -27.88 14.14
C ASN A 99 27.15 -27.53 12.82
N VAL A 100 26.38 -26.95 11.89
CA VAL A 100 26.84 -26.48 10.59
C VAL A 100 27.50 -25.10 10.75
N PRO A 101 28.74 -24.88 10.25
CA PRO A 101 29.37 -23.56 10.25
C PRO A 101 28.47 -22.48 9.64
N ALA A 102 28.42 -21.29 10.25
CA ALA A 102 27.54 -20.19 9.81
C ALA A 102 27.83 -19.71 8.38
N ASP A 103 29.07 -19.85 7.91
CA ASP A 103 29.49 -19.46 6.56
C ASP A 103 28.95 -20.39 5.46
N LEU A 104 28.54 -21.62 5.80
CA LEU A 104 27.90 -22.55 4.85
C LEU A 104 26.41 -22.22 4.70
N ASN A 105 26.11 -21.11 4.04
CA ASN A 105 24.80 -20.49 4.02
C ASN A 105 24.18 -20.35 2.62
N VAL A 106 24.68 -21.14 1.66
CA VAL A 106 24.05 -21.30 0.35
C VAL A 106 23.68 -22.77 0.15
N LEU A 107 22.39 -23.05 0.00
CA LEU A 107 21.93 -24.34 -0.52
C LEU A 107 22.24 -24.37 -2.01
N ALA A 108 23.00 -25.35 -2.47
CA ALA A 108 23.34 -25.51 -3.87
C ALA A 108 23.22 -26.96 -4.31
N PHE A 109 22.77 -27.17 -5.55
CA PHE A 109 22.74 -28.47 -6.21
C PHE A 109 22.65 -28.29 -7.73
N GLU A 110 22.77 -29.38 -8.47
CA GLU A 110 22.45 -29.40 -9.89
C GLU A 110 21.20 -30.24 -10.12
N TYR A 111 20.37 -29.82 -11.07
CA TYR A 111 19.16 -30.53 -11.44
C TYR A 111 19.01 -30.73 -12.94
N GLN A 112 18.20 -31.73 -13.31
CA GLN A 112 17.56 -31.87 -14.61
C GLN A 112 16.08 -32.11 -14.38
N THR A 113 15.22 -31.57 -15.23
CA THR A 113 13.80 -31.89 -15.18
C THR A 113 13.12 -31.74 -16.54
N ASP A 114 12.15 -32.59 -16.82
CA ASP A 114 11.40 -32.60 -18.07
C ASP A 114 10.39 -31.44 -18.17
N ARG A 115 10.04 -30.80 -17.05
CA ARG A 115 9.06 -29.71 -17.00
C ARG A 115 9.35 -28.69 -15.90
N ARG A 116 8.82 -27.49 -16.08
CA ARG A 116 8.94 -26.39 -15.11
C ARG A 116 8.08 -26.67 -13.87
N THR A 117 8.62 -26.50 -12.66
CA THR A 117 7.82 -26.49 -11.42
C THR A 117 7.09 -25.16 -11.24
N ASP A 118 6.03 -25.11 -10.44
CA ASP A 118 5.33 -23.87 -10.12
C ASP A 118 6.10 -23.03 -9.09
N HIS A 119 6.66 -23.68 -8.07
CA HIS A 119 7.57 -23.12 -7.09
C HIS A 119 8.49 -24.20 -6.51
N ILE A 120 9.45 -23.80 -5.68
CA ILE A 120 10.18 -24.69 -4.77
C ILE A 120 9.99 -24.12 -3.37
N GLN A 121 9.76 -24.96 -2.37
CA GLN A 121 9.61 -24.51 -0.99
C GLN A 121 10.59 -25.25 -0.07
N LEU A 122 11.26 -24.50 0.79
CA LEU A 122 12.20 -25.02 1.77
C LEU A 122 11.59 -24.91 3.15
N PHE A 123 11.58 -25.99 3.94
CA PHE A 123 11.19 -25.94 5.34
C PHE A 123 12.37 -26.33 6.24
N PHE A 124 12.60 -25.50 7.26
CA PHE A 124 13.73 -25.59 8.17
C PHE A 124 13.28 -26.30 9.45
N TRP A 125 13.44 -27.63 9.49
CA TRP A 125 12.89 -28.50 10.54
C TRP A 125 13.95 -29.02 11.50
N THR A 126 13.47 -29.56 12.63
CA THR A 126 14.31 -30.19 13.67
C THR A 126 13.79 -31.57 14.00
N GLU A 127 14.69 -32.54 14.11
CA GLU A 127 14.42 -33.85 14.69
C GLU A 127 14.64 -33.80 16.21
N VAL A 128 13.66 -34.29 16.96
CA VAL A 128 13.76 -34.46 18.42
C VAL A 128 13.41 -35.90 18.77
N ASP A 129 14.33 -36.60 19.44
CA ASP A 129 14.16 -37.99 19.87
C ASP A 129 13.75 -38.98 18.76
N GLY A 130 14.19 -38.75 17.52
CA GLY A 130 13.88 -39.59 16.35
C GLY A 130 12.53 -39.30 15.69
N GLU A 131 11.82 -38.26 16.13
CA GLU A 131 10.63 -37.73 15.46
C GLU A 131 10.93 -36.38 14.79
N VAL A 132 10.57 -36.27 13.51
CA VAL A 132 10.63 -35.01 12.77
C VAL A 132 9.47 -34.14 13.22
N ILE A 133 9.77 -32.96 13.77
CA ILE A 133 8.76 -31.99 14.19
C ILE A 133 8.58 -30.98 13.04
N PRO A 134 7.44 -30.98 12.32
CA PRO A 134 7.17 -30.00 11.29
C PRO A 134 6.91 -28.64 11.94
N ASP A 135 7.67 -27.62 11.54
CA ASP A 135 7.36 -26.23 11.82
C ASP A 135 6.99 -25.55 10.51
N VAL A 136 5.68 -25.38 10.30
CA VAL A 136 5.14 -24.80 9.06
C VAL A 136 5.38 -23.29 8.97
N GLU A 137 5.80 -22.65 10.06
CA GLU A 137 6.12 -21.22 10.08
C GLU A 137 7.58 -20.95 9.67
N ARG A 138 8.46 -21.97 9.68
CA ARG A 138 9.88 -21.84 9.29
C ARG A 138 10.12 -22.27 7.85
N THR A 139 9.64 -21.47 6.90
CA THR A 139 9.71 -21.81 5.48
C THR A 139 9.98 -20.61 4.58
N ILE A 140 10.58 -20.86 3.41
CA ILE A 140 10.69 -19.89 2.32
C ILE A 140 10.26 -20.53 1.00
N VAL A 141 9.60 -19.74 0.16
CA VAL A 141 9.33 -20.10 -1.24
C VAL A 141 10.43 -19.49 -2.12
N THR A 142 11.04 -20.31 -2.97
CA THR A 142 12.18 -19.96 -3.81
C THR A 142 11.82 -20.10 -5.29
N THR A 143 12.78 -19.81 -6.17
CA THR A 143 12.55 -19.83 -7.61
C THR A 143 12.20 -21.24 -8.10
N PRO A 144 11.25 -21.38 -9.04
CA PRO A 144 10.91 -22.68 -9.61
C PRO A 144 12.08 -23.27 -10.41
N PHE A 145 12.06 -24.58 -10.60
CA PHE A 145 12.90 -25.23 -11.60
C PHE A 145 12.34 -24.96 -12.99
N GLU A 146 13.22 -24.55 -13.90
CA GLU A 146 12.87 -24.46 -15.32
C GLU A 146 13.16 -25.81 -15.99
N ALA A 147 12.35 -26.19 -16.99
CA ALA A 147 12.62 -27.41 -17.75
C ALA A 147 14.05 -27.39 -18.31
N ALA A 148 14.81 -28.45 -18.05
CA ALA A 148 16.22 -28.54 -18.37
C ALA A 148 16.62 -30.00 -18.63
N ASP A 149 16.97 -30.30 -19.88
CA ASP A 149 17.50 -31.60 -20.32
C ASP A 149 19.00 -31.75 -20.04
N THR A 150 19.69 -30.66 -19.71
CA THR A 150 21.08 -30.64 -19.22
C THR A 150 21.15 -30.25 -17.75
N TRP A 151 22.17 -30.74 -17.03
CA TRP A 151 22.42 -30.34 -15.63
C TRP A 151 22.52 -28.81 -15.50
N LYS A 152 21.66 -28.25 -14.66
CA LYS A 152 21.59 -26.82 -14.37
C LYS A 152 21.84 -26.60 -12.88
N GLU A 153 22.68 -25.61 -12.55
CA GLU A 153 22.90 -25.23 -11.16
C GLU A 153 21.68 -24.51 -10.60
N TYR A 154 21.37 -24.82 -9.34
CA TYR A 154 20.39 -24.14 -8.51
C TYR A 154 21.08 -23.73 -7.22
N SER A 155 20.97 -22.46 -6.85
CA SER A 155 21.46 -21.96 -5.56
C SER A 155 20.46 -21.03 -4.90
N VAL A 156 20.40 -21.11 -3.56
CA VAL A 156 19.57 -20.25 -2.72
C VAL A 156 20.42 -19.81 -1.53
N ARG A 157 20.59 -18.49 -1.37
CA ARG A 157 21.17 -17.90 -0.16
C ARG A 157 20.19 -18.10 1.00
N ILE A 158 20.59 -18.85 2.01
CA ILE A 158 19.78 -19.18 3.19
C ILE A 158 20.32 -18.53 4.47
N ARG A 159 21.31 -17.64 4.39
CA ARG A 159 21.93 -16.97 5.55
C ARG A 159 20.88 -16.35 6.49
N LYS A 160 20.01 -15.48 5.95
CA LYS A 160 18.93 -14.83 6.72
C LYS A 160 18.00 -15.86 7.38
N CYS A 161 17.59 -16.90 6.65
CA CYS A 161 16.75 -17.98 7.19
C CYS A 161 17.44 -18.74 8.33
N ARG A 162 18.76 -18.99 8.21
CA ARG A 162 19.52 -19.66 9.27
C ARG A 162 19.57 -18.83 10.55
N GLU A 163 19.74 -17.52 10.41
CA GLU A 163 19.73 -16.56 11.53
C GLU A 163 18.33 -16.44 12.15
N GLU A 164 17.29 -16.25 11.32
CA GLU A 164 15.89 -16.06 11.74
C GLU A 164 15.28 -17.32 12.38
N PHE A 165 15.51 -18.48 11.78
CA PHE A 165 14.92 -19.75 12.22
C PHE A 165 15.82 -20.53 13.18
N PHE A 166 16.96 -19.96 13.59
CA PHE A 166 17.97 -20.61 14.42
C PHE A 166 18.35 -21.99 13.86
N TRP A 167 18.62 -22.07 12.55
CA TRP A 167 18.84 -23.34 11.83
C TRP A 167 20.31 -23.60 11.49
N GLY A 168 20.73 -24.84 11.70
CA GLY A 168 22.10 -25.34 11.53
C GLY A 168 22.67 -25.99 12.79
N GLU A 169 21.87 -26.25 13.81
CA GLU A 169 22.28 -27.05 14.97
C GLU A 169 22.18 -28.56 14.68
N ALA A 170 22.87 -29.38 15.48
CA ALA A 170 22.73 -30.83 15.42
C ALA A 170 21.26 -31.25 15.55
N GLY A 171 20.81 -32.19 14.72
CA GLY A 171 19.42 -32.63 14.62
C GLY A 171 18.54 -31.78 13.69
N ASN A 172 19.00 -30.64 13.17
CA ASN A 172 18.26 -29.92 12.14
C ASN A 172 18.32 -30.65 10.79
N LEU A 173 17.26 -30.53 9.99
CA LEU A 173 17.15 -31.07 8.63
C LEU A 173 16.41 -30.08 7.71
N LEU A 174 16.45 -30.35 6.41
CA LEU A 174 15.77 -29.55 5.39
C LEU A 174 14.71 -30.40 4.68
N ARG A 175 13.46 -29.93 4.63
CA ARG A 175 12.47 -30.44 3.67
C ARG A 175 12.58 -29.61 2.39
N ILE A 176 12.71 -30.29 1.26
CA ILE A 176 12.68 -29.69 -0.08
C ILE A 176 11.41 -30.15 -0.78
N ASP A 177 10.58 -29.18 -1.11
CA ASP A 177 9.28 -29.35 -1.73
C ASP A 177 9.30 -28.86 -3.19
N PHE A 178 8.77 -29.67 -4.11
CA PHE A 178 8.81 -29.41 -5.54
C PHE A 178 7.54 -28.72 -6.09
N GLY A 179 6.71 -28.17 -5.20
CA GLY A 179 5.49 -27.45 -5.55
C GLY A 179 4.34 -28.40 -5.88
N THR A 180 3.47 -28.06 -6.82
CA THR A 180 2.22 -28.82 -7.07
C THR A 180 2.19 -29.62 -8.37
N VAL A 181 3.34 -29.71 -9.07
CA VAL A 181 3.41 -30.32 -10.40
C VAL A 181 3.52 -31.84 -10.33
N LYS A 182 2.50 -32.54 -10.84
CA LYS A 182 2.47 -34.00 -11.00
C LYS A 182 3.28 -34.50 -12.21
N ASP A 183 3.73 -35.75 -12.09
CA ASP A 183 4.39 -36.54 -13.14
C ASP A 183 5.66 -35.87 -13.72
N ALA A 184 6.29 -34.98 -12.96
CA ALA A 184 7.60 -34.42 -13.26
C ALA A 184 8.69 -35.44 -12.89
N ASP A 185 9.63 -35.64 -13.82
CA ASP A 185 10.87 -36.38 -13.58
C ASP A 185 11.97 -35.37 -13.24
N ILE A 186 12.52 -35.46 -12.04
CA ILE A 186 13.56 -34.58 -11.53
C ILE A 186 14.79 -35.44 -11.21
N ARG A 187 15.95 -35.05 -11.72
CA ARG A 187 17.23 -35.60 -11.27
C ARG A 187 17.97 -34.55 -10.48
N LEU A 188 18.54 -34.94 -9.33
CA LEU A 188 19.32 -34.08 -8.45
C LEU A 188 20.69 -34.69 -8.20
N ARG A 189 21.72 -33.85 -8.17
CA ARG A 189 23.06 -34.23 -7.70
C ARG A 189 23.75 -33.08 -7.00
N ASN A 190 24.84 -33.37 -6.29
CA ASN A 190 25.66 -32.37 -5.62
C ASN A 190 24.89 -31.49 -4.61
N LEU A 191 23.89 -32.06 -3.93
CA LEU A 191 23.12 -31.39 -2.88
C LEU A 191 24.00 -31.07 -1.68
N ARG A 192 24.21 -29.78 -1.41
CA ARG A 192 25.15 -29.31 -0.39
C ARG A 192 24.82 -27.93 0.16
N LEU A 193 25.36 -27.64 1.33
CA LEU A 193 25.57 -26.29 1.84
C LEU A 193 27.00 -25.86 1.52
N ARG A 194 27.17 -24.70 0.91
CA ARG A 194 28.47 -24.11 0.58
C ARG A 194 28.55 -22.65 1.03
N GLU A 195 29.76 -22.11 1.01
CA GLU A 195 29.99 -20.67 1.13
C GLU A 195 29.40 -19.91 -0.07
N MET A 196 29.09 -18.64 0.14
CA MET A 196 28.77 -17.71 -0.95
C MET A 196 29.97 -17.54 -1.89
N THR A 197 29.67 -17.54 -3.19
CA THR A 197 30.60 -17.03 -4.21
C THR A 197 30.84 -15.53 -4.02
N ASP A 198 31.89 -14.98 -4.65
CA ASP A 198 32.17 -13.54 -4.56
C ASP A 198 31.00 -12.67 -5.08
N ALA A 199 30.30 -13.14 -6.12
CA ALA A 199 29.11 -12.46 -6.65
C ALA A 199 27.94 -12.49 -5.65
N GLU A 200 27.60 -13.67 -5.12
CA GLU A 200 26.57 -13.82 -4.09
C GLU A 200 26.90 -13.03 -2.81
N ARG A 201 28.19 -12.94 -2.44
CA ARG A 201 28.65 -12.16 -1.30
C ARG A 201 28.54 -10.65 -1.56
N ALA A 202 28.80 -10.19 -2.77
CA ALA A 202 28.60 -8.79 -3.15
C ALA A 202 27.10 -8.42 -3.16
N GLU A 203 26.24 -9.30 -3.66
CA GLU A 203 24.78 -9.14 -3.59
C GLU A 203 24.27 -9.13 -2.15
N ASP A 204 24.72 -10.07 -1.31
CA ASP A 204 24.38 -10.12 0.12
C ASP A 204 24.86 -8.87 0.88
N ALA A 205 26.06 -8.39 0.58
CA ALA A 205 26.58 -7.16 1.17
C ALA A 205 25.76 -5.93 0.76
N ALA A 206 25.36 -5.83 -0.52
CA ALA A 206 24.53 -4.73 -1.01
C ALA A 206 23.11 -4.76 -0.42
N GLU A 207 22.50 -5.94 -0.29
CA GLU A 207 21.22 -6.12 0.40
C GLU A 207 21.31 -5.72 1.87
N ASN A 208 22.34 -6.18 2.59
CA ASN A 208 22.55 -5.81 3.99
C ASN A 208 22.82 -4.30 4.17
N GLU A 209 23.56 -3.67 3.24
CA GLU A 209 23.77 -2.21 3.26
C GLU A 209 22.45 -1.46 3.03
N ASN A 210 21.59 -1.94 2.13
CA ASN A 210 20.27 -1.38 1.89
C ASN A 210 19.36 -1.52 3.13
N ASP A 211 19.30 -2.71 3.74
CA ASP A 211 18.54 -2.97 4.96
C ASP A 211 19.00 -2.07 6.12
N GLN A 212 20.32 -1.89 6.26
CA GLN A 212 20.90 -1.00 7.26
C GLN A 212 20.57 0.47 6.97
N ASN A 213 20.65 0.90 5.71
CA ASN A 213 20.29 2.26 5.31
C ASN A 213 18.80 2.56 5.54
N ALA A 214 17.93 1.60 5.25
CA ALA A 214 16.50 1.68 5.53
C ALA A 214 16.24 1.80 7.04
N SER A 215 16.88 0.95 7.85
CA SER A 215 16.78 1.00 9.32
C SER A 215 17.27 2.32 9.90
N VAL A 216 18.40 2.84 9.42
CA VAL A 216 18.93 4.14 9.85
C VAL A 216 17.98 5.28 9.46
N TYR A 217 17.36 5.23 8.29
CA TYR A 217 16.40 6.24 7.87
C TYR A 217 15.12 6.21 8.70
N GLU A 218 14.58 5.02 8.96
CA GLU A 218 13.44 4.80 9.84
C GLU A 218 13.69 5.38 11.24
N GLU A 219 14.85 5.08 11.84
CA GLU A 219 15.20 5.61 13.15
C GLU A 219 15.38 7.13 13.14
N ARG A 220 15.98 7.72 12.10
CA ARG A 220 16.02 9.19 11.96
C ARG A 220 14.63 9.82 11.92
N LEU A 221 13.67 9.20 11.24
CA LEU A 221 12.29 9.70 11.20
C LEU A 221 11.63 9.64 12.58
N LYS A 222 11.80 8.53 13.30
CA LYS A 222 11.29 8.39 14.68
C LYS A 222 11.94 9.40 15.63
N GLU A 223 13.25 9.56 15.55
CA GLU A 223 13.99 10.57 16.32
C GLU A 223 13.49 11.97 16.02
N TYR A 224 13.31 12.32 14.75
CA TYR A 224 12.74 13.59 14.32
C TYR A 224 11.35 13.81 14.93
N LEU A 225 10.43 12.85 14.79
CA LEU A 225 9.05 12.98 15.28
C LEU A 225 8.96 13.15 16.80
N HIS A 226 9.81 12.45 17.55
CA HIS A 226 9.79 12.47 19.01
C HIS A 226 10.77 13.48 19.64
N ALA A 227 11.54 14.20 18.81
CA ALA A 227 12.46 15.21 19.29
C ALA A 227 11.72 16.40 19.92
N SER A 228 12.31 16.89 21.02
CA SER A 228 11.94 18.17 21.63
C SER A 228 12.85 19.27 21.11
N TYR A 229 12.27 20.17 20.32
CA TYR A 229 12.99 21.29 19.72
C TYR A 229 12.74 22.59 20.50
N THR A 230 13.78 23.43 20.59
CA THR A 230 13.68 24.77 21.21
C THR A 230 13.18 25.83 20.23
N SER A 231 13.34 25.60 18.94
CA SER A 231 12.81 26.46 17.87
C SER A 231 11.56 25.84 17.26
N LYS A 232 10.74 26.67 16.62
CA LYS A 232 9.46 26.26 16.04
C LYS A 232 9.04 27.17 14.89
N VAL A 233 8.37 26.58 13.91
CA VAL A 233 7.48 27.29 12.99
C VAL A 233 6.07 27.18 13.56
N ASP A 234 5.52 28.31 14.01
CA ASP A 234 4.23 28.36 14.70
C ASP A 234 3.06 28.28 13.73
N ARG A 235 3.17 28.94 12.58
CA ARG A 235 2.07 29.07 11.62
C ARG A 235 2.57 29.34 10.21
N VAL A 236 1.96 28.69 9.23
CA VAL A 236 2.18 28.93 7.81
C VAL A 236 0.84 29.28 7.14
N GLU A 237 0.78 30.44 6.48
CA GLU A 237 -0.39 30.92 5.76
C GLU A 237 -0.06 31.02 4.26
N ALA A 238 -0.82 30.34 3.42
CA ALA A 238 -0.73 30.45 1.97
C ALA A 238 -1.86 31.33 1.44
N THR A 239 -1.51 32.48 0.85
CA THR A 239 -2.45 33.34 0.13
C THR A 239 -2.50 32.96 -1.36
N ALA A 240 -3.20 33.76 -2.18
CA ALA A 240 -3.21 33.58 -3.62
C ALA A 240 -1.80 33.74 -4.25
N ASP A 241 -0.95 34.60 -3.67
CA ASP A 241 0.33 35.02 -4.26
C ASP A 241 1.53 34.98 -3.30
N LYS A 242 1.32 34.74 -2.01
CA LYS A 242 2.36 34.74 -0.97
C LYS A 242 2.27 33.52 -0.05
N ILE A 243 3.40 33.16 0.55
CA ILE A 243 3.46 32.32 1.75
C ILE A 243 4.00 33.18 2.90
N ARG A 244 3.28 33.24 4.02
CA ARG A 244 3.71 33.89 5.26
C ARG A 244 4.03 32.83 6.30
N ILE A 245 5.23 32.88 6.86
CA ILE A 245 5.76 31.92 7.81
C ILE A 245 6.12 32.66 9.10
N MET A 246 5.51 32.24 10.21
CA MET A 246 5.71 32.81 11.53
C MET A 246 6.28 31.76 12.47
N GLY A 247 7.18 32.16 13.36
CA GLY A 247 7.76 31.27 14.33
C GLY A 247 8.78 31.93 15.25
N SER A 248 9.56 31.10 15.94
CA SER A 248 10.60 31.55 16.86
C SER A 248 11.77 30.59 16.86
N TYR A 249 12.96 31.12 17.10
CA TYR A 249 14.16 30.33 17.34
C TYR A 249 14.88 30.76 18.61
N ALA A 250 15.64 29.84 19.18
CA ALA A 250 16.43 30.04 20.40
C ALA A 250 17.76 29.28 20.33
N GLY A 251 18.80 29.87 20.90
CA GLY A 251 20.16 29.32 20.94
C GLY A 251 21.19 30.26 20.34
N GLU A 252 22.45 29.85 20.38
CA GLU A 252 23.56 30.54 19.71
C GLU A 252 23.72 30.04 18.28
N GLY A 253 24.26 30.87 17.39
CA GLY A 253 24.52 30.53 15.99
C GLY A 253 23.72 31.37 14.99
N SER A 254 23.84 31.01 13.72
CA SER A 254 23.07 31.63 12.63
C SER A 254 21.87 30.75 12.29
N PHE A 255 20.68 31.34 12.27
CA PHE A 255 19.44 30.61 12.03
C PHE A 255 18.92 30.88 10.62
N LEU A 256 18.36 29.85 10.01
CA LEU A 256 17.83 29.84 8.65
C LEU A 256 16.44 29.24 8.68
N LEU A 257 15.54 29.80 7.87
CA LEU A 257 14.27 29.17 7.53
C LEU A 257 14.47 28.38 6.24
N TYR A 258 14.38 27.06 6.33
CA TYR A 258 14.46 26.17 5.20
C TYR A 258 13.09 25.92 4.61
N GLU A 259 13.01 26.07 3.30
CA GLU A 259 11.91 25.53 2.51
C GLU A 259 12.26 24.11 2.05
N LEU A 260 11.37 23.17 2.33
CA LEU A 260 11.50 21.75 2.03
C LEU A 260 10.36 21.35 1.06
N PRO A 261 10.62 21.28 -0.25
CA PRO A 261 9.64 20.76 -1.21
C PRO A 261 9.24 19.32 -0.89
N PRO A 262 8.14 18.78 -1.46
CA PRO A 262 7.65 17.42 -1.13
C PRO A 262 8.69 16.29 -1.32
N TYR A 263 9.60 16.46 -2.28
CA TYR A 263 10.69 15.53 -2.58
C TYR A 263 11.89 15.64 -1.63
N ALA A 264 11.89 16.58 -0.69
CA ALA A 264 12.96 16.74 0.27
C ALA A 264 12.83 15.77 1.46
N ASP A 265 13.97 15.34 2.01
CA ASP A 265 14.05 14.60 3.28
C ASP A 265 14.41 15.58 4.41
N ILE A 266 13.44 15.83 5.29
CA ILE A 266 13.62 16.73 6.45
C ILE A 266 14.69 16.23 7.44
N THR A 267 14.94 14.92 7.47
CA THR A 267 15.95 14.31 8.35
C THR A 267 17.37 14.39 7.76
N ARG A 268 17.50 14.81 6.50
CA ARG A 268 18.77 14.96 5.79
C ARG A 268 18.86 16.35 5.16
N ILE A 269 19.24 17.32 5.99
CA ILE A 269 19.51 18.69 5.54
C ILE A 269 20.92 18.77 4.95
N GLU A 270 21.03 18.46 3.66
CA GLU A 270 22.27 18.58 2.89
C GLU A 270 22.53 20.00 2.38
N THR A 271 23.77 20.29 1.97
CA THR A 271 24.15 21.55 1.32
C THR A 271 23.29 21.87 0.09
N ALA A 272 22.75 20.86 -0.59
CA ALA A 272 21.84 21.01 -1.71
C ALA A 272 20.56 21.80 -1.36
N TYR A 273 20.12 21.80 -0.09
CA TYR A 273 18.96 22.55 0.35
C TYR A 273 19.26 24.01 0.73
N GLN A 274 20.53 24.41 0.82
CA GLN A 274 20.91 25.79 1.17
C GLN A 274 20.37 26.84 0.19
N LYS A 275 20.13 26.46 -1.08
CA LYS A 275 19.50 27.34 -2.08
C LYS A 275 18.04 27.70 -1.77
N TYR A 276 17.40 26.95 -0.87
CA TYR A 276 16.04 27.17 -0.38
C TYR A 276 16.01 27.83 1.00
N ALA A 277 17.16 28.29 1.52
CA ALA A 277 17.28 28.86 2.85
C ALA A 277 17.08 30.38 2.84
N THR A 278 16.26 30.88 3.77
CA THR A 278 16.10 32.30 4.05
C THR A 278 16.74 32.64 5.40
N PRO A 279 17.70 33.58 5.48
CA PRO A 279 18.29 33.98 6.76
C PRO A 279 17.27 34.56 7.74
N LEU A 280 17.31 34.10 8.99
CA LEU A 280 16.50 34.64 10.07
C LEU A 280 17.33 35.65 10.89
N THR A 281 16.84 36.89 10.96
CA THR A 281 17.57 38.02 11.58
C THR A 281 16.97 38.50 12.91
N GLN A 282 15.76 38.03 13.26
CA GLN A 282 15.07 38.36 14.49
C GLN A 282 14.18 37.20 14.97
N SER A 283 13.99 37.06 16.28
CA SER A 283 13.08 36.09 16.91
C SER A 283 12.13 36.83 17.86
N PRO A 284 10.79 36.65 17.78
CA PRO A 284 10.08 35.85 16.77
C PRO A 284 10.29 36.39 15.36
N PHE A 285 10.15 35.52 14.36
CA PHE A 285 10.26 35.87 12.95
C PHE A 285 8.90 35.85 12.26
N ASP A 286 8.80 36.66 11.19
CA ASP A 286 7.67 36.75 10.29
C ASP A 286 8.24 36.97 8.88
N VAL A 287 8.28 35.91 8.08
CA VAL A 287 8.88 35.87 6.75
C VAL A 287 7.77 35.75 5.72
N THR A 288 7.81 36.58 4.68
CA THR A 288 6.87 36.50 3.55
C THR A 288 7.63 36.27 2.26
N LEU A 289 7.24 35.24 1.51
CA LEU A 289 7.83 34.84 0.24
C LEU A 289 6.77 34.78 -0.86
N ASP A 290 7.18 34.92 -2.12
CA ASP A 290 6.28 34.67 -3.25
C ASP A 290 5.82 33.23 -3.26
N ARG A 291 4.55 32.98 -3.55
CA ARG A 291 4.00 31.62 -3.60
C ARG A 291 4.57 30.82 -4.77
N MET A 292 4.63 31.43 -5.95
CA MET A 292 5.24 30.81 -7.12
C MET A 292 6.74 31.06 -7.11
N ALA A 293 7.53 30.01 -7.30
CA ALA A 293 8.98 30.09 -7.32
C ALA A 293 9.57 29.26 -8.46
N SER A 294 10.79 29.59 -8.89
CA SER A 294 11.49 28.88 -9.97
C SER A 294 12.99 28.68 -9.68
N PRO A 295 13.35 28.03 -8.56
CA PRO A 295 14.72 27.71 -8.20
C PRO A 295 15.32 26.85 -9.31
N GLU A 296 16.49 27.28 -9.78
CA GLU A 296 17.21 26.62 -10.88
C GLU A 296 16.37 26.45 -12.16
N GLY A 297 15.38 27.31 -12.38
CA GLY A 297 14.52 27.27 -13.56
C GLY A 297 13.38 26.25 -13.51
N PHE A 298 13.15 25.60 -12.36
CA PHE A 298 12.02 24.68 -12.19
C PHE A 298 10.84 25.39 -11.49
N PRO A 299 9.79 25.81 -12.22
CA PRO A 299 8.61 26.42 -11.62
C PRO A 299 7.86 25.44 -10.72
N TYR A 300 7.54 25.87 -9.51
CA TYR A 300 6.73 25.13 -8.55
C TYR A 300 5.97 26.08 -7.60
N ASP A 301 5.00 25.50 -6.90
CA ASP A 301 4.15 26.19 -5.94
C ASP A 301 4.61 25.89 -4.50
N ARG A 302 5.04 26.93 -3.77
CA ARG A 302 5.46 26.84 -2.37
C ARG A 302 4.35 26.44 -1.40
N LEU A 303 3.09 26.44 -1.84
CA LEU A 303 1.96 25.84 -1.10
C LEU A 303 2.26 24.39 -0.67
N LEU A 304 3.01 23.65 -1.49
CA LEU A 304 3.32 22.24 -1.25
C LEU A 304 4.53 22.04 -0.31
N SER A 305 5.26 23.11 0.01
CA SER A 305 6.49 23.03 0.80
C SER A 305 6.21 22.95 2.29
N GLN A 306 7.06 22.22 2.98
CA GLN A 306 7.22 22.24 4.42
C GLN A 306 8.28 23.26 4.83
N TRP A 307 8.14 23.86 6.01
CA TRP A 307 9.04 24.91 6.50
C TRP A 307 9.67 24.51 7.82
N ALA A 308 11.00 24.59 7.95
CA ALA A 308 11.70 24.23 9.18
C ALA A 308 12.79 25.25 9.55
N VAL A 309 13.04 25.41 10.84
CA VAL A 309 14.16 26.22 11.35
C VAL A 309 15.41 25.36 11.43
N VAL A 310 16.51 25.89 10.90
CA VAL A 310 17.82 25.26 10.89
C VAL A 310 18.83 26.18 11.58
N CYS A 311 19.72 25.62 12.39
CA CYS A 311 20.87 26.30 12.96
C CYS A 311 22.14 25.89 12.19
N ARG A 312 22.88 26.87 11.68
CA ARG A 312 24.17 26.66 11.04
C ARG A 312 25.25 26.49 12.09
N THR A 313 25.95 25.36 12.04
CA THR A 313 27.07 25.03 12.92
C THR A 313 28.35 24.85 12.11
N ALA A 314 29.49 24.72 12.79
CA ALA A 314 30.77 24.42 12.13
C ALA A 314 30.79 23.04 11.46
N GLU A 315 29.98 22.10 11.96
CA GLU A 315 29.89 20.72 11.49
C GLU A 315 28.85 20.55 10.36
N GLY A 316 28.00 21.54 10.14
CA GLY A 316 26.93 21.52 9.15
C GLY A 316 25.66 22.23 9.62
N ASP A 317 24.68 22.28 8.72
CA ASP A 317 23.36 22.83 9.02
C ASP A 317 22.53 21.76 9.77
N ARG A 318 21.99 22.09 10.95
CA ARG A 318 21.22 21.18 11.81
C ARG A 318 19.78 21.64 11.94
N ILE A 319 18.82 20.73 11.74
CA ILE A 319 17.41 21.03 12.01
C ILE A 319 17.17 21.22 13.51
N VAL A 320 16.49 22.31 13.87
CA VAL A 320 16.22 22.71 15.25
C VAL A 320 14.74 23.02 15.50
N SER A 321 13.85 22.64 14.57
CA SER A 321 12.40 22.60 14.75
C SER A 321 11.79 21.42 14.00
N HIS A 322 10.58 21.02 14.38
CA HIS A 322 9.72 20.29 13.45
C HIS A 322 9.48 21.13 12.20
N GLY A 323 9.27 20.47 11.05
CA GLY A 323 8.77 21.15 9.86
C GLY A 323 7.32 21.58 10.05
N ARG A 324 6.80 22.47 9.21
CA ARG A 324 5.41 22.92 9.25
C ARG A 324 4.87 23.12 7.84
N TYR A 325 3.75 22.49 7.51
CA TYR A 325 3.00 22.73 6.28
C TYR A 325 2.02 23.90 6.46
N ALA A 326 1.43 24.38 5.35
CA ALA A 326 0.39 25.40 5.38
C ALA A 326 -0.77 25.01 6.33
N ASP A 327 -0.99 25.82 7.37
CA ASP A 327 -2.10 25.70 8.31
C ASP A 327 -3.40 26.26 7.74
N GLU A 328 -3.25 27.30 6.92
CA GLU A 328 -4.30 28.04 6.25
C GLU A 328 -3.95 28.18 4.77
N VAL A 329 -4.93 27.88 3.94
CA VAL A 329 -4.85 27.99 2.49
C VAL A 329 -5.99 28.90 2.06
N ALA A 330 -5.65 30.01 1.41
CA ALA A 330 -6.64 30.92 0.87
C ALA A 330 -7.50 30.20 -0.16
N ALA A 331 -8.82 30.28 0.04
CA ALA A 331 -9.78 29.66 -0.84
C ALA A 331 -9.91 30.49 -2.14
N LEU A 332 -9.78 29.82 -3.28
CA LEU A 332 -10.17 30.30 -4.60
C LEU A 332 -11.69 30.26 -4.78
N ARG A 333 -12.37 29.36 -4.07
CA ARG A 333 -13.84 29.17 -4.11
C ARG A 333 -14.37 28.87 -2.72
N ASN A 334 -15.61 29.25 -2.45
CA ASN A 334 -16.25 28.95 -1.17
C ASN A 334 -17.53 28.14 -1.39
N LEU A 335 -17.37 26.83 -1.39
CA LEU A 335 -18.48 25.93 -1.67
C LEU A 335 -19.27 25.60 -0.40
N PRO A 336 -20.60 25.41 -0.50
CA PRO A 336 -21.35 24.85 0.61
C PRO A 336 -20.89 23.40 0.89
N PRO A 337 -20.92 22.96 2.16
CA PRO A 337 -20.70 21.56 2.49
C PRO A 337 -21.83 20.69 1.92
N VAL A 338 -21.50 19.45 1.53
CA VAL A 338 -22.49 18.43 1.12
C VAL A 338 -22.65 17.43 2.27
N PRO A 339 -23.62 17.63 3.18
CA PRO A 339 -23.73 16.81 4.38
C PRO A 339 -24.29 15.42 4.07
N MET A 340 -23.76 14.40 4.75
CA MET A 340 -24.38 13.07 4.76
C MET A 340 -25.73 13.13 5.48
N ARG A 341 -26.82 12.84 4.77
CA ARG A 341 -28.18 12.85 5.34
C ARG A 341 -28.52 11.56 6.10
N SER A 342 -27.79 10.48 5.86
CA SER A 342 -27.91 9.21 6.55
C SER A 342 -26.56 8.49 6.57
N LYS A 343 -26.49 7.35 7.26
CA LYS A 343 -25.32 6.47 7.28
C LYS A 343 -25.26 5.49 6.11
N LYS A 344 -26.26 5.52 5.22
CA LYS A 344 -26.41 4.58 4.10
C LYS A 344 -25.76 5.14 2.83
N GLY A 345 -24.75 4.42 2.34
CA GLY A 345 -23.98 4.79 1.15
C GLY A 345 -23.72 3.62 0.21
N LEU A 346 -23.14 3.90 -0.95
CA LEU A 346 -22.87 2.89 -1.98
C LEU A 346 -21.40 2.96 -2.43
N GLY A 347 -20.73 1.81 -2.41
CA GLY A 347 -19.35 1.67 -2.89
C GLY A 347 -19.27 1.57 -4.41
N GLY A 348 -18.24 2.18 -5.01
CA GLY A 348 -17.89 1.96 -6.42
C GLY A 348 -18.95 2.38 -7.44
N PHE A 349 -19.68 3.46 -7.16
CA PHE A 349 -20.79 3.90 -8.02
C PHE A 349 -20.32 4.40 -9.39
N TYR A 350 -21.12 4.10 -10.43
CA TYR A 350 -21.00 4.64 -11.78
C TYR A 350 -22.38 4.87 -12.39
N ALA A 351 -22.52 5.85 -13.30
CA ALA A 351 -23.78 6.07 -14.02
C ALA A 351 -24.09 4.92 -15.00
N GLY A 352 -25.35 4.48 -15.05
CA GLY A 352 -25.79 3.41 -15.95
C GLY A 352 -27.27 3.06 -15.79
N ASP A 353 -27.68 1.90 -16.32
CA ASP A 353 -29.11 1.49 -16.39
C ASP A 353 -29.77 1.30 -15.02
N TYR A 354 -28.97 1.11 -13.96
CA TYR A 354 -29.44 0.85 -12.60
C TYR A 354 -29.41 2.09 -11.70
N THR A 355 -29.08 3.28 -12.21
CA THR A 355 -28.90 4.49 -11.40
C THR A 355 -30.10 4.84 -10.49
N SER A 356 -31.32 4.39 -10.83
CA SER A 356 -32.49 4.53 -9.95
C SER A 356 -32.31 3.88 -8.57
N ASP A 357 -31.37 2.94 -8.40
CA ASP A 357 -31.03 2.35 -7.11
C ASP A 357 -30.57 3.37 -6.08
N LEU A 358 -29.97 4.49 -6.50
CA LEU A 358 -29.62 5.58 -5.58
C LEU A 358 -30.86 6.08 -4.83
N ASP A 359 -31.96 6.25 -5.56
CA ASP A 359 -33.23 6.73 -5.04
C ASP A 359 -33.97 5.63 -4.29
N ASP A 360 -34.07 4.44 -4.90
CA ASP A 360 -34.79 3.30 -4.34
C ASP A 360 -34.22 2.86 -2.98
N LEU A 361 -32.89 2.84 -2.82
CA LEU A 361 -32.21 2.44 -1.60
C LEU A 361 -32.09 3.59 -0.58
N GLY A 362 -32.33 4.84 -1.00
CA GLY A 362 -32.11 6.03 -0.19
C GLY A 362 -30.63 6.31 0.09
N ILE A 363 -29.78 6.20 -0.94
CA ILE A 363 -28.33 6.44 -0.83
C ILE A 363 -28.07 7.93 -0.59
N THR A 364 -27.22 8.22 0.40
CA THR A 364 -26.85 9.61 0.76
C THR A 364 -25.36 9.90 0.67
N SER A 365 -24.53 8.87 0.52
CA SER A 365 -23.10 8.99 0.23
C SER A 365 -22.64 7.92 -0.76
N ALA A 366 -21.56 8.17 -1.49
CA ALA A 366 -21.00 7.20 -2.41
C ALA A 366 -19.47 7.30 -2.50
N THR A 367 -18.82 6.19 -2.85
CA THR A 367 -17.45 6.22 -3.37
C THR A 367 -17.42 6.04 -4.88
N VAL A 368 -16.47 6.72 -5.54
CA VAL A 368 -16.23 6.62 -6.97
C VAL A 368 -14.72 6.44 -7.20
N ASN A 369 -14.34 5.36 -7.87
CA ASN A 369 -12.94 5.09 -8.18
C ASN A 369 -12.48 5.99 -9.33
N VAL A 370 -11.35 6.66 -9.15
CA VAL A 370 -10.75 7.52 -10.16
C VAL A 370 -9.31 7.07 -10.37
N SER A 371 -9.03 6.54 -11.57
CA SER A 371 -7.68 6.17 -12.02
C SER A 371 -7.18 7.17 -13.07
N PRO A 372 -6.48 8.25 -12.68
CA PRO A 372 -6.16 9.35 -13.59
C PRO A 372 -5.22 8.97 -14.73
N LEU A 373 -4.37 7.95 -14.55
CA LEU A 373 -3.48 7.47 -15.62
C LEU A 373 -4.22 6.80 -16.78
N GLN A 374 -5.53 6.60 -16.65
CA GLN A 374 -6.40 6.17 -17.74
C GLN A 374 -6.89 7.33 -18.63
N PHE A 375 -6.66 8.58 -18.25
CA PHE A 375 -7.16 9.72 -18.99
C PHE A 375 -6.29 10.99 -18.95
N MET A 376 -5.17 11.01 -18.21
CA MET A 376 -4.19 12.10 -18.20
C MET A 376 -2.97 11.74 -19.06
N TYR A 377 -2.40 12.74 -19.74
CA TYR A 377 -1.27 12.61 -20.66
C TYR A 377 -0.30 13.79 -20.52
N LEU A 378 0.99 13.54 -20.79
CA LEU A 378 2.03 14.58 -20.86
C LEU A 378 2.03 15.32 -22.21
N SER A 379 1.46 14.70 -23.24
CA SER A 379 1.36 15.26 -24.60
C SER A 379 0.02 14.88 -25.22
N PRO A 380 -0.50 15.65 -26.20
CA PRO A 380 -1.80 15.37 -26.78
C PRO A 380 -1.76 14.06 -27.58
N ALA A 381 -2.49 13.04 -27.11
CA ALA A 381 -2.60 11.74 -27.78
C ALA A 381 -3.64 11.74 -28.92
N LYS A 382 -4.64 12.64 -28.86
CA LYS A 382 -5.68 12.82 -29.88
C LYS A 382 -6.18 14.27 -29.91
N ALA A 383 -6.88 14.65 -30.99
CA ALA A 383 -7.50 15.97 -31.11
C ALA A 383 -8.66 16.13 -30.10
N GLY A 384 -8.87 17.35 -29.60
CA GLY A 384 -10.01 17.67 -28.72
C GLY A 384 -9.85 17.24 -27.25
N MET A 385 -8.62 16.93 -26.82
CA MET A 385 -8.30 16.74 -25.41
C MET A 385 -8.41 18.06 -24.64
N VAL A 386 -8.74 17.97 -23.34
CA VAL A 386 -8.81 19.13 -22.45
C VAL A 386 -7.40 19.50 -22.01
N GLU A 387 -6.98 20.72 -22.29
CA GLU A 387 -5.69 21.26 -21.85
C GLU A 387 -5.81 21.81 -20.42
N HIS A 388 -4.77 21.58 -19.61
CA HIS A 388 -4.65 22.12 -18.27
C HIS A 388 -3.23 22.62 -18.02
N ALA A 389 -3.09 23.91 -17.75
CA ALA A 389 -1.81 24.52 -17.44
C ALA A 389 -1.56 24.51 -15.92
N TYR A 390 -0.42 23.97 -15.50
CA TYR A 390 -0.03 23.95 -14.10
C TYR A 390 1.49 24.17 -13.97
N CYS A 391 1.88 25.16 -13.16
CA CYS A 391 3.29 25.51 -12.92
C CYS A 391 4.15 25.58 -14.19
N GLY A 392 3.65 26.23 -15.26
CA GLY A 392 4.41 26.43 -16.50
C GLY A 392 4.44 25.26 -17.49
N GLU A 393 3.81 24.13 -17.17
CA GLU A 393 3.62 23.01 -18.08
C GLU A 393 2.14 22.88 -18.49
N THR A 394 1.90 22.23 -19.63
CA THR A 394 0.54 21.89 -20.09
C THR A 394 0.36 20.38 -20.10
N TYR A 395 -0.70 19.93 -19.45
CA TYR A 395 -1.13 18.54 -19.39
C TYR A 395 -2.43 18.36 -20.17
N TYR A 396 -2.70 17.15 -20.65
CA TYR A 396 -3.83 16.87 -21.54
C TYR A 396 -4.70 15.77 -20.96
N PHE A 397 -6.03 15.96 -21.03
CA PHE A 397 -7.00 15.00 -20.49
C PHE A 397 -7.97 14.51 -21.57
N ASP A 398 -8.22 13.20 -21.60
CA ASP A 398 -9.16 12.57 -22.53
C ASP A 398 -10.61 12.93 -22.18
N SER A 399 -11.25 13.69 -23.07
CA SER A 399 -12.62 14.16 -22.92
C SER A 399 -13.65 13.04 -22.82
N GLU A 400 -13.51 11.95 -23.58
CA GLU A 400 -14.47 10.84 -23.56
C GLU A 400 -14.46 10.11 -22.21
N LYS A 401 -13.28 9.98 -21.59
CA LYS A 401 -13.15 9.39 -20.26
C LYS A 401 -13.67 10.32 -19.17
N LEU A 402 -13.43 11.62 -19.32
CA LEU A 402 -13.99 12.63 -18.42
C LEU A 402 -15.51 12.66 -18.50
N ASP A 403 -16.11 12.57 -19.68
CA ASP A 403 -17.57 12.60 -19.83
C ASP A 403 -18.27 11.48 -19.04
N ALA A 404 -17.66 10.30 -18.95
CA ALA A 404 -18.18 9.19 -18.13
C ALA A 404 -18.10 9.47 -16.62
N LEU A 405 -17.00 10.06 -16.16
CA LEU A 405 -16.85 10.48 -14.75
C LEU A 405 -17.80 11.64 -14.44
N ASP A 406 -17.92 12.63 -15.33
CA ASP A 406 -18.85 13.73 -15.20
C ASP A 406 -20.30 13.22 -15.11
N ALA A 407 -20.70 12.26 -15.96
CA ALA A 407 -22.03 11.68 -15.92
C ALA A 407 -22.31 11.06 -14.55
N THR A 408 -21.35 10.28 -14.03
CA THR A 408 -21.43 9.66 -12.70
C THR A 408 -21.59 10.71 -11.59
N LEU A 409 -20.76 11.76 -11.60
CA LEU A 409 -20.79 12.79 -10.56
C LEU A 409 -21.97 13.76 -10.69
N ARG A 410 -22.55 13.91 -11.89
CA ARG A 410 -23.80 14.68 -12.08
C ARG A 410 -25.00 13.93 -11.50
N GLU A 411 -25.06 12.61 -11.63
CA GLU A 411 -26.14 11.81 -11.03
C GLU A 411 -26.17 11.94 -9.50
N THR A 412 -24.98 11.96 -8.87
CA THR A 412 -24.86 12.13 -7.42
C THR A 412 -25.12 13.59 -6.99
N ALA A 413 -24.57 14.57 -7.71
CA ALA A 413 -24.79 15.99 -7.42
C ALA A 413 -26.28 16.37 -7.56
N ALA A 414 -26.98 15.88 -8.59
CA ALA A 414 -28.41 16.12 -8.78
C ALA A 414 -29.29 15.57 -7.64
N ARG A 415 -28.75 14.66 -6.83
CA ARG A 415 -29.40 14.04 -5.66
C ARG A 415 -28.80 14.51 -4.33
N ASP A 416 -27.92 15.52 -4.36
CA ASP A 416 -27.19 15.99 -3.19
C ASP A 416 -26.45 14.86 -2.45
N ILE A 417 -25.93 13.86 -3.15
CA ILE A 417 -25.21 12.72 -2.55
C ILE A 417 -23.77 13.12 -2.27
N THR A 418 -23.30 12.93 -1.04
CA THR A 418 -21.91 13.21 -0.65
C THR A 418 -20.96 12.19 -1.28
N VAL A 419 -20.12 12.61 -2.22
CA VAL A 419 -19.15 11.72 -2.87
C VAL A 419 -17.75 11.88 -2.29
N ALA A 420 -17.12 10.75 -1.94
CA ALA A 420 -15.67 10.64 -1.80
C ALA A 420 -15.07 9.90 -3.00
N VAL A 421 -14.13 10.50 -3.73
CA VAL A 421 -13.41 9.75 -4.78
C VAL A 421 -12.25 8.97 -4.19
N ILE A 422 -12.03 7.74 -4.67
CA ILE A 422 -10.83 6.96 -4.35
C ILE A 422 -9.80 7.25 -5.44
N LEU A 423 -8.72 7.94 -5.08
CA LEU A 423 -7.63 8.28 -5.98
C LEU A 423 -6.69 7.09 -6.15
N LEU A 424 -6.56 6.60 -7.37
CA LEU A 424 -5.82 5.38 -7.70
C LEU A 424 -4.74 5.69 -8.72
N VAL A 425 -3.47 5.41 -8.39
CA VAL A 425 -2.34 5.62 -9.31
C VAL A 425 -1.95 4.26 -9.88
N ASP A 426 -2.30 4.04 -11.15
CA ASP A 426 -1.99 2.77 -11.82
C ASP A 426 -0.47 2.57 -11.95
N PRO A 427 0.03 1.32 -11.97
CA PRO A 427 1.42 1.04 -12.33
C PRO A 427 1.73 1.51 -13.75
N ALA A 428 3.00 1.82 -14.05
CA ALA A 428 3.40 2.33 -15.36
C ALA A 428 3.02 1.40 -16.52
N ALA A 429 3.01 0.09 -16.28
CA ALA A 429 2.61 -0.93 -17.26
C ALA A 429 1.13 -0.83 -17.67
N GLU A 430 0.28 -0.23 -16.83
CA GLU A 430 -1.16 -0.10 -17.01
C GLU A 430 -1.58 1.33 -17.44
N ALA A 431 -0.65 2.28 -17.42
CA ALA A 431 -0.88 3.67 -17.79
C ALA A 431 -1.13 3.82 -19.31
N ARG A 432 -2.02 4.75 -19.68
CA ARG A 432 -2.30 5.05 -21.10
C ARG A 432 -1.21 5.86 -21.77
N ASP A 433 -0.57 6.73 -21.01
CA ASP A 433 0.64 7.45 -21.38
C ASP A 433 1.81 6.77 -20.67
N ALA A 434 2.68 6.10 -21.43
CA ALA A 434 3.80 5.36 -20.88
C ALA A 434 4.83 6.27 -20.19
N GLU A 435 5.02 7.50 -20.69
CA GLU A 435 5.95 8.46 -20.07
C GLU A 435 5.38 9.00 -18.77
N LEU A 436 4.08 9.29 -18.72
CA LEU A 436 3.41 9.68 -17.47
C LEU A 436 3.43 8.54 -16.44
N GLY A 437 3.15 7.31 -16.87
CA GLY A 437 3.17 6.13 -16.02
C GLY A 437 4.56 5.92 -15.39
N ALA A 438 5.61 5.95 -16.20
CA ALA A 438 6.98 5.85 -15.71
C ALA A 438 7.38 7.01 -14.79
N LEU A 439 6.84 8.22 -15.04
CA LEU A 439 7.11 9.39 -14.21
C LEU A 439 6.44 9.30 -12.83
N LEU A 440 5.20 8.81 -12.77
CA LEU A 440 4.39 8.78 -11.54
C LEU A 440 4.47 7.49 -10.75
N GLN A 441 5.01 6.39 -11.29
CA GLN A 441 5.27 5.17 -10.53
C GLN A 441 6.41 5.37 -9.53
N HIS A 442 6.21 4.96 -8.27
CA HIS A 442 7.27 4.97 -7.27
C HIS A 442 8.51 4.22 -7.80
N PRO A 443 9.74 4.75 -7.66
CA PRO A 443 10.94 4.12 -8.19
C PRO A 443 11.17 2.69 -7.67
N ASP A 444 10.76 2.42 -6.44
CA ASP A 444 10.93 1.12 -5.80
C ASP A 444 9.71 0.18 -6.01
N TYR A 445 8.76 0.52 -6.87
CA TYR A 445 7.59 -0.32 -7.13
C TYR A 445 8.00 -1.71 -7.66
N THR A 446 7.47 -2.78 -7.06
CA THR A 446 7.77 -4.17 -7.45
C THR A 446 6.54 -4.91 -7.97
N ARG A 447 5.40 -4.77 -7.30
CA ARG A 447 4.14 -5.51 -7.56
C ARG A 447 2.95 -4.74 -6.98
N GLY A 448 1.76 -5.32 -7.05
CA GLY A 448 0.55 -4.74 -6.47
C GLY A 448 -0.41 -4.16 -7.51
N THR A 449 -1.57 -3.71 -7.05
CA THR A 449 -2.64 -3.19 -7.92
C THR A 449 -2.37 -1.74 -8.34
N TYR A 450 -1.87 -0.93 -7.41
CA TYR A 450 -1.53 0.48 -7.59
C TYR A 450 -0.12 0.74 -7.08
N THR A 451 0.45 1.87 -7.49
CA THR A 451 1.74 2.37 -7.01
C THR A 451 1.54 3.59 -6.14
N MET A 452 2.32 3.76 -5.08
CA MET A 452 2.44 5.05 -4.42
C MET A 452 2.92 6.07 -5.47
N PRO A 453 2.37 7.30 -5.54
CA PRO A 453 2.86 8.30 -6.47
C PRO A 453 4.34 8.61 -6.20
N ASN A 454 5.13 8.68 -7.27
CA ASN A 454 6.51 9.14 -7.20
C ASN A 454 6.56 10.60 -6.74
N MET A 455 7.00 10.79 -5.51
CA MET A 455 7.23 12.11 -4.93
C MET A 455 8.72 12.39 -4.67
N THR A 456 9.63 11.64 -5.31
CA THR A 456 11.08 11.77 -5.08
C THR A 456 11.77 12.71 -6.06
N THR A 457 11.06 13.19 -7.08
CA THR A 457 11.60 14.13 -8.08
C THR A 457 10.70 15.35 -8.28
N PRO A 458 11.26 16.53 -8.62
CA PRO A 458 10.46 17.73 -8.89
C PRO A 458 9.42 17.54 -10.00
N LYS A 459 9.80 16.86 -11.10
CA LYS A 459 8.92 16.61 -12.25
C LYS A 459 7.72 15.74 -11.89
N ALA A 460 7.94 14.67 -11.14
CA ALA A 460 6.87 13.77 -10.72
C ALA A 460 5.91 14.48 -9.75
N VAL A 461 6.44 15.23 -8.77
CA VAL A 461 5.63 16.04 -7.86
C VAL A 461 4.77 17.06 -8.62
N ARG A 462 5.33 17.76 -9.63
CA ARG A 462 4.56 18.72 -10.44
C ARG A 462 3.46 18.06 -11.26
N ALA A 463 3.72 16.89 -11.85
CA ALA A 463 2.72 16.14 -12.60
C ALA A 463 1.59 15.61 -11.70
N TYR A 464 1.92 15.06 -10.53
CA TYR A 464 0.94 14.63 -9.55
C TYR A 464 0.11 15.82 -9.02
N ALA A 465 0.75 16.96 -8.75
CA ALA A 465 0.04 18.18 -8.36
C ALA A 465 -0.90 18.71 -9.45
N ALA A 466 -0.47 18.72 -10.72
CA ALA A 466 -1.31 19.12 -11.84
C ALA A 466 -2.56 18.22 -12.00
N MET A 467 -2.39 16.92 -11.75
CA MET A 467 -3.48 15.95 -11.76
C MET A 467 -4.54 16.28 -10.69
N ILE A 468 -4.11 16.54 -9.45
CA ILE A 468 -5.02 16.90 -8.37
C ILE A 468 -5.65 18.28 -8.60
N ASP A 469 -4.87 19.26 -9.08
CA ASP A 469 -5.37 20.60 -9.37
C ASP A 469 -6.45 20.58 -10.45
N PHE A 470 -6.24 19.81 -11.54
CA PHE A 470 -7.24 19.61 -12.58
C PHE A 470 -8.55 19.04 -12.04
N LEU A 471 -8.48 17.94 -11.27
CA LEU A 471 -9.67 17.29 -10.71
C LEU A 471 -10.41 18.23 -9.75
N ALA A 472 -9.70 18.92 -8.86
CA ALA A 472 -10.30 19.88 -7.93
C ALA A 472 -10.92 21.07 -8.67
N GLN A 473 -10.22 21.62 -9.66
CA GLN A 473 -10.71 22.74 -10.47
C GLN A 473 -11.99 22.37 -11.23
N ARG A 474 -12.09 21.13 -11.72
CA ARG A 474 -13.24 20.64 -12.49
C ARG A 474 -14.45 20.30 -11.62
N TYR A 475 -14.25 19.59 -10.51
CA TYR A 475 -15.35 19.00 -9.72
C TYR A 475 -15.66 19.72 -8.40
N CYS A 476 -14.93 20.78 -8.07
CA CYS A 476 -15.25 21.66 -6.94
C CYS A 476 -15.70 23.04 -7.49
N ARG A 477 -16.61 23.06 -8.46
CA ARG A 477 -17.19 24.30 -9.03
C ARG A 477 -18.43 24.73 -8.26
N GLU A 478 -18.72 26.02 -8.26
CA GLU A 478 -19.92 26.57 -7.61
C GLU A 478 -21.23 26.21 -8.34
N ASP A 479 -21.15 25.87 -9.62
CA ASP A 479 -22.30 25.51 -10.46
C ASP A 479 -22.47 23.99 -10.65
N ASP A 480 -21.60 23.18 -10.05
CA ASP A 480 -21.53 21.71 -10.19
C ASP A 480 -21.66 21.24 -11.67
N ALA A 481 -21.14 22.02 -12.63
CA ALA A 481 -21.35 21.77 -14.06
C ALA A 481 -20.88 20.39 -14.53
N TYR A 482 -19.94 19.78 -13.83
CA TYR A 482 -19.37 18.45 -14.09
C TYR A 482 -19.68 17.45 -12.96
N GLY A 483 -20.64 17.77 -12.08
CA GLY A 483 -20.86 17.07 -10.83
C GLY A 483 -19.96 17.59 -9.71
N ARG A 484 -20.02 16.91 -8.55
CA ARG A 484 -19.37 17.35 -7.31
C ARG A 484 -18.57 16.23 -6.64
N ILE A 485 -17.32 16.54 -6.28
CA ILE A 485 -16.51 15.77 -5.33
C ILE A 485 -16.48 16.53 -4.00
N ALA A 486 -16.93 15.88 -2.92
CA ALA A 486 -16.93 16.47 -1.58
C ALA A 486 -15.70 16.06 -0.77
N HIS A 487 -15.27 14.80 -0.88
CA HIS A 487 -14.14 14.26 -0.13
C HIS A 487 -13.22 13.40 -0.99
N TRP A 488 -12.05 13.05 -0.46
CA TRP A 488 -10.99 12.38 -1.21
C TRP A 488 -10.41 11.26 -0.35
N ILE A 489 -10.59 10.01 -0.79
CA ILE A 489 -9.87 8.86 -0.26
C ILE A 489 -8.56 8.77 -1.04
N VAL A 490 -7.45 8.91 -0.32
CA VAL A 490 -6.12 8.98 -0.93
C VAL A 490 -5.53 7.57 -0.93
N HIS A 491 -5.50 6.96 -2.12
CA HIS A 491 -5.08 5.57 -2.37
C HIS A 491 -5.98 4.53 -1.70
N ASN A 492 -5.68 3.25 -1.93
CA ASN A 492 -6.50 2.13 -1.48
C ASN A 492 -5.71 1.21 -0.56
N GLU A 493 -6.30 0.83 0.58
CA GLU A 493 -5.75 -0.12 1.57
C GLU A 493 -4.24 0.05 1.77
N VAL A 494 -3.83 1.25 2.19
CA VAL A 494 -2.39 1.60 2.18
C VAL A 494 -1.58 0.81 3.20
N ASP A 495 -2.23 0.19 4.19
CA ASP A 495 -1.62 -0.78 5.09
C ASP A 495 -1.22 -2.07 4.37
N GLY A 496 -1.96 -2.45 3.33
CA GLY A 496 -1.58 -3.51 2.39
C GLY A 496 -0.59 -3.04 1.33
N GLY A 497 0.47 -2.35 1.76
CA GLY A 497 1.39 -1.64 0.87
C GLY A 497 1.95 -2.49 -0.26
N VAL A 498 2.26 -3.77 -0.02
CA VAL A 498 2.81 -4.64 -1.06
C VAL A 498 1.80 -5.03 -2.15
N ASP A 499 0.53 -5.22 -1.80
CA ASP A 499 -0.50 -5.75 -2.71
C ASP A 499 -1.38 -4.65 -3.32
N TRP A 500 -1.55 -3.52 -2.64
CA TRP A 500 -2.46 -2.45 -3.03
C TRP A 500 -1.78 -1.18 -3.47
N THR A 501 -0.98 -0.52 -2.61
CA THR A 501 -0.35 0.78 -2.93
C THR A 501 1.17 0.69 -2.77
N ASN A 502 1.85 0.09 -3.75
CA ASN A 502 3.22 -0.35 -3.59
C ASN A 502 4.27 0.75 -3.80
N MET A 503 5.27 0.74 -2.91
CA MET A 503 6.50 1.52 -2.99
C MET A 503 7.75 0.71 -2.60
N GLY A 504 7.72 -0.60 -2.86
CA GLY A 504 8.74 -1.56 -2.47
C GLY A 504 8.26 -2.54 -1.39
N ASP A 505 8.80 -3.75 -1.41
CA ASP A 505 8.42 -4.83 -0.49
C ASP A 505 9.13 -4.75 0.89
N ASP A 506 10.12 -3.88 1.02
CA ASP A 506 11.06 -3.79 2.14
C ASP A 506 10.89 -2.53 3.00
N LYS A 507 9.83 -1.75 2.76
CA LYS A 507 9.66 -0.47 3.45
C LYS A 507 9.24 -0.66 4.90
N LEU A 508 9.97 -0.03 5.81
CA LEU A 508 9.59 0.04 7.21
C LEU A 508 8.40 1.01 7.39
N ILE A 509 7.57 0.76 8.40
CA ILE A 509 6.25 1.39 8.55
C ILE A 509 6.31 2.93 8.67
N THR A 510 7.30 3.51 9.37
CA THR A 510 7.41 4.97 9.51
C THR A 510 7.83 5.59 8.18
N THR A 511 8.74 4.95 7.46
CA THR A 511 9.20 5.35 6.13
C THR A 511 8.06 5.33 5.12
N TYR A 512 7.29 4.25 5.09
CA TYR A 512 6.11 4.13 4.22
C TYR A 512 5.05 5.17 4.59
N THR A 513 4.74 5.31 5.88
CA THR A 513 3.74 6.28 6.35
C THR A 513 4.16 7.72 6.08
N ASN A 514 5.45 8.06 6.16
CA ASN A 514 5.96 9.38 5.79
C ASN A 514 5.68 9.71 4.31
N ALA A 515 5.96 8.77 3.40
CA ALA A 515 5.65 8.94 1.98
C ALA A 515 4.14 9.11 1.75
N TYR A 516 3.33 8.30 2.43
CA TYR A 516 1.88 8.39 2.35
C TYR A 516 1.32 9.74 2.85
N VAL A 517 1.78 10.20 4.02
CA VAL A 517 1.38 11.50 4.60
C VAL A 517 1.74 12.65 3.66
N LYS A 518 2.91 12.61 3.01
CA LYS A 518 3.28 13.63 2.00
C LYS A 518 2.30 13.66 0.83
N SER A 519 1.87 12.49 0.35
CA SER A 519 0.86 12.39 -0.71
C SER A 519 -0.50 12.94 -0.26
N MET A 520 -0.96 12.60 0.96
CA MET A 520 -2.18 13.15 1.53
C MET A 520 -2.11 14.68 1.71
N ARG A 521 -0.96 15.20 2.18
CA ARG A 521 -0.74 16.63 2.37
C ARG A 521 -0.71 17.40 1.06
N LEU A 522 -0.13 16.84 0.00
CA LEU A 522 -0.18 17.43 -1.33
C LEU A 522 -1.64 17.54 -1.80
N CYS A 523 -2.42 16.45 -1.69
CA CYS A 523 -3.84 16.47 -2.02
C CYS A 523 -4.59 17.54 -1.21
N ALA A 524 -4.37 17.56 0.10
CA ALA A 524 -5.02 18.49 1.03
C ALA A 524 -4.70 19.95 0.74
N SER A 525 -3.44 20.26 0.42
CA SER A 525 -3.01 21.62 0.15
C SER A 525 -3.65 22.15 -1.13
N ILE A 526 -3.72 21.35 -2.19
CA ILE A 526 -4.28 21.74 -3.48
C ILE A 526 -5.81 21.86 -3.39
N VAL A 527 -6.50 20.81 -2.95
CA VAL A 527 -7.97 20.73 -2.96
C VAL A 527 -8.59 21.80 -2.06
N ARG A 528 -7.97 22.14 -0.92
CA ARG A 528 -8.53 23.14 0.02
C ARG A 528 -8.58 24.55 -0.55
N GLN A 529 -7.88 24.82 -1.65
CA GLN A 529 -8.08 26.05 -2.41
C GLN A 529 -9.48 26.09 -3.04
N TYR A 530 -10.03 24.94 -3.44
CA TYR A 530 -11.29 24.84 -4.15
C TYR A 530 -12.46 24.46 -3.24
N ASP A 531 -12.23 23.65 -2.20
CA ASP A 531 -13.25 23.29 -1.22
C ASP A 531 -12.66 23.23 0.20
N ALA A 532 -12.99 24.23 1.03
CA ALA A 532 -12.55 24.29 2.42
C ALA A 532 -13.23 23.21 3.31
N ASN A 533 -14.29 22.57 2.83
CA ASN A 533 -14.99 21.50 3.55
C ASN A 533 -14.44 20.11 3.24
N ALA A 534 -13.56 19.96 2.24
CA ALA A 534 -13.01 18.68 1.86
C ALA A 534 -12.26 18.00 3.03
N GLU A 535 -12.43 16.69 3.08
CA GLU A 535 -11.72 15.80 4.02
C GLU A 535 -10.90 14.79 3.20
N PHE A 536 -9.78 14.36 3.79
CA PHE A 536 -8.79 13.49 3.15
C PHE A 536 -8.72 12.17 3.90
N PHE A 537 -9.43 11.18 3.40
CA PHE A 537 -9.59 9.89 4.03
C PHE A 537 -8.35 9.02 3.79
N ALA A 538 -7.80 8.50 4.88
CA ALA A 538 -6.78 7.47 4.85
C ALA A 538 -7.45 6.09 4.74
N SER A 539 -7.20 5.37 3.62
CA SER A 539 -7.82 4.07 3.34
C SER A 539 -7.05 2.93 3.97
N PHE A 540 -7.74 2.08 4.75
CA PHE A 540 -7.15 0.99 5.50
C PHE A 540 -7.98 -0.28 5.42
N SER A 541 -7.34 -1.45 5.40
CA SER A 541 -7.98 -2.75 5.57
C SER A 541 -8.54 -2.95 7.00
N HIS A 542 -9.08 -4.13 7.30
CA HIS A 542 -9.50 -4.51 8.65
C HIS A 542 -8.32 -4.90 9.58
N SER A 543 -7.06 -4.83 9.11
CA SER A 543 -5.81 -5.23 9.81
C SER A 543 -5.42 -4.32 10.98
N TRP A 544 -6.25 -4.23 12.02
CA TRP A 544 -6.09 -3.23 13.09
C TRP A 544 -4.77 -3.32 13.87
N SER A 545 -4.60 -4.30 14.77
CA SER A 545 -3.34 -4.48 15.52
C SER A 545 -2.45 -5.58 14.95
N ARG A 546 -2.97 -6.34 13.98
CA ARG A 546 -2.25 -7.41 13.29
C ARG A 546 -2.51 -7.31 11.80
N ALA A 547 -1.44 -7.33 11.01
CA ALA A 547 -1.48 -7.44 9.56
C ALA A 547 -2.17 -8.75 9.12
N SER A 548 -3.13 -8.68 8.18
CA SER A 548 -3.80 -9.86 7.63
C SER A 548 -2.92 -10.67 6.68
N ASN A 549 -1.90 -10.06 6.06
CA ASN A 549 -1.02 -10.70 5.10
C ASN A 549 0.46 -10.34 5.34
N PRO A 550 1.42 -11.18 4.94
CA PRO A 550 2.84 -10.85 4.96
C PRO A 550 3.16 -9.58 4.15
N GLY A 551 4.01 -8.72 4.70
CA GLY A 551 4.37 -7.43 4.07
C GLY A 551 3.34 -6.30 4.26
N TRP A 552 2.26 -6.55 5.00
CA TRP A 552 1.29 -5.51 5.37
C TRP A 552 1.63 -4.91 6.74
N TYR A 553 1.08 -3.72 7.01
CA TYR A 553 1.28 -3.00 8.25
C TYR A 553 0.05 -3.06 9.17
N PRO A 554 0.22 -3.06 10.51
CA PRO A 554 -0.89 -2.83 11.42
C PRO A 554 -1.47 -1.41 11.25
N VAL A 555 -2.77 -1.32 10.96
CA VAL A 555 -3.49 -0.06 10.73
C VAL A 555 -3.39 0.86 11.95
N ARG A 556 -3.50 0.32 13.16
CA ARG A 556 -3.41 1.09 14.41
C ARG A 556 -2.11 1.88 14.49
N ASP A 557 -1.01 1.28 14.06
CA ASP A 557 0.33 1.88 14.14
C ASP A 557 0.49 2.97 13.07
N MET A 558 0.00 2.74 11.84
CA MET A 558 -0.06 3.77 10.79
C MET A 558 -0.95 4.96 11.18
N VAL A 559 -2.10 4.72 11.80
CA VAL A 559 -2.99 5.78 12.31
C VAL A 559 -2.32 6.57 13.46
N GLY A 560 -1.55 5.89 14.32
CA GLY A 560 -0.72 6.53 15.33
C GLY A 560 0.30 7.49 14.72
N LEU A 561 1.03 7.02 13.72
CA LEU A 561 2.00 7.80 12.95
C LEU A 561 1.37 8.99 12.22
N LEU A 562 0.20 8.83 11.59
CA LEU A 562 -0.59 9.94 11.03
C LEU A 562 -0.86 11.02 12.07
N GLY A 563 -1.19 10.62 13.30
CA GLY A 563 -1.32 11.51 14.45
C GLY A 563 -0.02 12.20 14.85
N ASP A 564 1.10 11.47 14.89
CA ASP A 564 2.43 12.03 15.21
C ASP A 564 2.88 13.06 14.18
N PHE A 565 2.81 12.74 12.88
CA PHE A 565 3.09 13.69 11.79
C PHE A 565 2.17 14.91 11.84
N SER A 566 0.89 14.74 12.21
CA SER A 566 -0.05 15.86 12.33
C SER A 566 0.30 16.79 13.49
N ARG A 567 0.74 16.23 14.63
CA ARG A 567 1.18 17.01 15.80
C ARG A 567 2.49 17.75 15.53
N ALA A 568 3.47 17.06 14.95
CA ALA A 568 4.77 17.62 14.63
C ALA A 568 4.67 18.70 13.54
N GLU A 569 3.97 18.39 12.44
CA GLU A 569 4.12 19.13 11.18
C GLU A 569 2.95 20.03 10.80
N GLY A 570 1.97 20.14 11.68
CA GLY A 570 0.74 20.87 11.44
C GLY A 570 -0.40 19.95 11.01
N ASP A 571 -1.51 20.09 11.72
CA ASP A 571 -2.66 19.22 11.57
C ASP A 571 -3.52 19.65 10.37
N PHE A 572 -4.06 18.66 9.65
CA PHE A 572 -4.96 18.83 8.51
C PHE A 572 -6.18 17.92 8.64
N ARG A 573 -7.23 18.18 7.84
CA ARG A 573 -8.52 17.47 7.88
C ARG A 573 -8.44 16.07 7.26
N TRP A 574 -7.54 15.23 7.76
CA TRP A 574 -7.56 13.82 7.44
C TRP A 574 -8.62 13.09 8.27
N ALA A 575 -9.14 12.01 7.68
CA ALA A 575 -10.22 11.15 8.17
C ALA A 575 -9.88 9.67 7.94
N LEU A 576 -10.70 8.73 8.39
CA LEU A 576 -10.49 7.29 8.18
C LEU A 576 -11.50 6.68 7.22
N ALA A 577 -11.00 5.95 6.23
CA ALA A 577 -11.75 5.10 5.31
C ALA A 577 -11.39 3.63 5.61
N CYS A 578 -12.21 2.94 6.38
CA CYS A 578 -11.90 1.60 6.89
C CYS A 578 -12.65 0.51 6.10
N HIS A 579 -11.93 -0.53 5.68
CA HIS A 579 -12.49 -1.64 4.93
C HIS A 579 -12.87 -2.78 5.87
N SER A 580 -13.90 -2.54 6.69
CA SER A 580 -14.31 -3.43 7.80
C SER A 580 -15.10 -4.65 7.32
N TYR A 581 -14.51 -5.43 6.42
CA TYR A 581 -15.00 -6.75 6.04
C TYR A 581 -14.98 -7.73 7.21
N PRO A 582 -15.73 -8.85 7.10
CA PRO A 582 -15.51 -10.00 7.96
C PRO A 582 -14.05 -10.45 7.96
N GLU A 583 -13.55 -10.92 9.11
CA GLU A 583 -12.20 -11.47 9.29
C GLU A 583 -11.91 -12.56 8.25
N THR A 584 -12.86 -13.46 8.07
CA THR A 584 -12.89 -14.37 6.92
C THR A 584 -13.88 -13.81 5.93
N ILE A 585 -13.40 -13.04 4.95
CA ILE A 585 -14.26 -12.30 3.99
C ILE A 585 -15.28 -13.18 3.25
N SER A 586 -14.98 -14.48 3.09
CA SER A 586 -15.89 -15.44 2.47
C SER A 586 -17.05 -15.88 3.37
N ASP A 587 -16.94 -15.75 4.69
CA ASP A 587 -18.00 -16.08 5.66
C ASP A 587 -18.80 -14.81 6.04
N PRO A 588 -20.10 -14.71 5.67
CA PRO A 588 -20.93 -13.58 6.07
C PRO A 588 -21.28 -13.50 7.55
N CYS A 589 -20.99 -14.54 8.34
CA CYS A 589 -21.39 -14.63 9.75
C CYS A 589 -20.48 -13.82 10.69
N THR A 590 -20.32 -12.52 10.45
CA THR A 590 -19.39 -11.62 11.18
C THR A 590 -19.53 -11.67 12.71
N TRP A 591 -20.71 -12.01 13.24
CA TRP A 591 -20.91 -12.14 14.69
C TRP A 591 -20.11 -13.28 15.35
N ARG A 592 -19.51 -14.19 14.58
CA ARG A 592 -18.78 -15.39 15.05
C ARG A 592 -17.26 -15.23 15.08
N GLU A 593 -16.74 -14.05 14.76
CA GLU A 593 -15.30 -13.83 14.51
C GLU A 593 -14.48 -13.78 15.80
N PRO A 594 -13.59 -14.75 16.06
CA PRO A 594 -12.89 -14.82 17.35
C PRO A 594 -11.83 -13.71 17.50
N ASN A 595 -11.21 -13.24 16.40
CA ASN A 595 -10.13 -12.25 16.46
C ASN A 595 -10.62 -10.80 16.31
N ALA A 596 -11.92 -10.58 16.07
CA ALA A 596 -12.57 -9.29 16.24
C ALA A 596 -13.07 -9.15 17.68
N THR A 597 -12.17 -8.71 18.57
CA THR A 597 -12.44 -8.55 20.01
C THR A 597 -12.87 -7.12 20.34
N PHE A 598 -13.50 -6.92 21.50
CA PHE A 598 -13.92 -5.60 21.97
C PHE A 598 -12.83 -4.95 22.84
N ALA A 599 -11.65 -4.76 22.25
CA ALA A 599 -10.50 -4.10 22.87
C ALA A 599 -9.79 -3.20 21.84
N MET A 600 -9.20 -2.10 22.29
CA MET A 600 -8.46 -1.18 21.38
C MET A 600 -7.26 -1.85 20.71
N ASN A 601 -6.77 -2.97 21.24
CA ASN A 601 -5.70 -3.79 20.67
C ASN A 601 -6.21 -5.00 19.85
N THR A 602 -7.50 -5.05 19.49
CA THR A 602 -8.08 -6.14 18.68
C THR A 602 -7.24 -6.39 17.42
N PRO A 603 -6.96 -7.66 17.05
CA PRO A 603 -6.30 -7.99 15.79
C PRO A 603 -6.99 -7.35 14.58
N PHE A 604 -8.31 -7.50 14.50
CA PHE A 604 -9.11 -7.00 13.38
C PHE A 604 -10.27 -6.11 13.83
N VAL A 605 -10.62 -5.16 12.98
CA VAL A 605 -11.83 -4.34 13.11
C VAL A 605 -12.77 -4.67 11.96
N THR A 606 -13.84 -5.39 12.27
CA THR A 606 -14.85 -5.87 11.34
C THR A 606 -16.20 -5.24 11.67
N LEU A 607 -17.27 -5.62 10.95
CA LEU A 607 -18.64 -5.28 11.34
C LEU A 607 -19.00 -5.75 12.76
N LYS A 608 -18.25 -6.69 13.36
CA LYS A 608 -18.51 -7.22 14.70
C LYS A 608 -18.25 -6.21 15.82
N ASN A 609 -17.15 -5.48 15.73
CA ASN A 609 -16.55 -4.71 16.83
C ASN A 609 -16.29 -3.25 16.46
N LEU A 610 -17.13 -2.65 15.61
CA LEU A 610 -17.06 -1.24 15.20
C LEU A 610 -17.04 -0.24 16.37
N GLU A 611 -17.40 -0.66 17.58
CA GLU A 611 -17.20 0.09 18.81
C GLU A 611 -15.75 0.55 19.00
N VAL A 612 -14.76 -0.21 18.50
CA VAL A 612 -13.34 0.15 18.53
C VAL A 612 -13.07 1.42 17.72
N LEU A 613 -13.54 1.49 16.48
CA LEU A 613 -13.43 2.70 15.65
C LEU A 613 -14.23 3.85 16.24
N SER A 614 -15.43 3.58 16.76
CA SER A 614 -16.23 4.62 17.39
C SER A 614 -15.54 5.20 18.62
N LYS A 615 -14.92 4.36 19.47
CA LYS A 615 -14.15 4.81 20.64
C LYS A 615 -12.91 5.58 20.20
N TRP A 616 -12.19 5.10 19.20
CA TRP A 616 -11.06 5.80 18.60
C TRP A 616 -11.46 7.22 18.15
N ALA A 617 -12.52 7.36 17.36
CA ALA A 617 -12.95 8.65 16.80
C ALA A 617 -13.36 9.67 17.89
N LEU A 618 -13.91 9.18 19.01
CA LEU A 618 -14.35 10.00 20.13
C LEU A 618 -13.24 10.31 21.15
N THR A 619 -12.07 9.71 21.00
CA THR A 619 -10.95 9.90 21.94
C THR A 619 -10.34 11.29 21.71
N PRO A 620 -10.18 12.15 22.75
CA PRO A 620 -9.70 13.53 22.60
C PRO A 620 -8.37 13.68 21.86
N ALA A 621 -7.46 12.71 22.01
CA ALA A 621 -6.15 12.70 21.34
C ALA A 621 -6.24 12.54 19.80
N ASN A 622 -7.38 12.06 19.28
CA ASN A 622 -7.60 11.79 17.86
C ASN A 622 -8.39 12.92 17.16
N LEU A 623 -8.86 13.93 17.90
CA LEU A 623 -9.61 15.04 17.34
C LEU A 623 -8.72 15.93 16.46
N PHE A 624 -9.23 16.33 15.30
CA PHE A 624 -8.64 17.37 14.48
C PHE A 624 -8.56 18.68 15.27
N ARG A 625 -7.33 19.19 15.43
CA ARG A 625 -6.98 20.36 16.24
C ARG A 625 -7.58 20.31 17.66
N GLY A 626 -7.72 19.11 18.23
CA GLY A 626 -8.26 18.91 19.58
C GLY A 626 -9.75 19.26 19.75
N THR A 627 -10.48 19.58 18.68
CA THR A 627 -11.84 20.15 18.78
C THR A 627 -12.87 19.46 17.89
N THR A 628 -12.46 18.93 16.73
CA THR A 628 -13.38 18.35 15.75
C THR A 628 -13.12 16.85 15.62
N ARG A 629 -14.16 16.01 15.72
CA ARG A 629 -14.04 14.58 15.46
C ARG A 629 -13.58 14.36 14.02
N ARG A 630 -12.66 13.42 13.81
CA ARG A 630 -12.32 12.95 12.45
C ARG A 630 -13.39 11.99 11.97
N SER A 631 -13.85 12.21 10.75
CA SER A 631 -14.84 11.33 10.11
C SER A 631 -14.29 9.90 9.97
N VAL A 632 -15.17 8.92 10.12
CA VAL A 632 -14.89 7.50 9.91
C VAL A 632 -15.94 6.93 8.95
N TRP A 633 -15.51 6.62 7.74
CA TRP A 633 -16.31 5.97 6.72
C TRP A 633 -15.91 4.50 6.64
N LEU A 634 -16.89 3.61 6.56
CA LEU A 634 -16.65 2.24 6.14
C LEU A 634 -16.68 2.23 4.60
N SER A 635 -15.59 2.72 3.99
CA SER A 635 -15.51 3.04 2.56
C SER A 635 -15.66 1.82 1.66
N GLU A 636 -15.35 0.65 2.19
CA GLU A 636 -15.69 -0.64 1.62
C GLU A 636 -16.06 -1.61 2.75
N ALA A 637 -17.33 -1.96 2.85
CA ALA A 637 -17.75 -3.02 3.76
C ALA A 637 -18.96 -3.74 3.21
N GLY A 638 -19.03 -5.03 3.47
CA GLY A 638 -20.11 -5.88 2.98
C GLY A 638 -19.98 -7.28 3.54
N THR A 639 -20.96 -8.10 3.21
CA THR A 639 -20.96 -9.52 3.58
C THR A 639 -21.18 -10.36 2.34
N ASN A 640 -20.52 -11.50 2.27
CA ASN A 640 -20.55 -12.40 1.11
C ASN A 640 -21.81 -13.27 1.05
N SER A 641 -22.17 -13.76 -0.13
CA SER A 641 -23.03 -14.92 -0.30
C SER A 641 -22.27 -16.02 -1.06
N PRO A 642 -21.69 -17.04 -0.38
CA PRO A 642 -20.85 -18.06 -1.01
C PRO A 642 -21.48 -18.77 -2.22
N THR A 643 -22.81 -18.81 -2.27
CA THR A 643 -23.62 -19.18 -3.43
C THR A 643 -24.89 -18.31 -3.47
N TYR A 644 -25.74 -18.52 -4.48
CA TYR A 644 -27.10 -17.98 -4.53
C TYR A 644 -28.16 -18.90 -3.87
N ALA A 645 -27.74 -19.90 -3.10
CA ALA A 645 -28.67 -20.69 -2.31
C ALA A 645 -29.35 -19.81 -1.25
N GLU A 646 -30.61 -20.13 -0.94
CA GLU A 646 -31.42 -19.35 0.00
C GLU A 646 -30.74 -19.16 1.36
N ALA A 647 -30.08 -20.19 1.88
CA ALA A 647 -29.36 -20.12 3.16
C ALA A 647 -28.19 -19.12 3.12
N ASP A 648 -27.41 -19.09 2.04
CA ASP A 648 -26.26 -18.19 1.89
C ASP A 648 -26.72 -16.74 1.71
N LEU A 649 -27.75 -16.51 0.90
CA LEU A 649 -28.38 -15.20 0.75
C LEU A 649 -28.97 -14.71 2.08
N ARG A 650 -29.57 -15.60 2.86
CA ARG A 650 -30.10 -15.27 4.19
C ARG A 650 -28.99 -14.93 5.19
N ASN A 651 -27.86 -15.64 5.16
CA ASN A 651 -26.71 -15.33 6.00
C ASN A 651 -26.08 -13.97 5.62
N GLN A 652 -26.02 -13.66 4.32
CA GLN A 652 -25.60 -12.33 3.84
C GLN A 652 -26.47 -11.22 4.47
N CYS A 653 -27.80 -11.38 4.42
CA CYS A 653 -28.74 -10.42 5.02
C CYS A 653 -28.56 -10.30 6.55
N ALA A 654 -28.36 -11.43 7.23
CA ALA A 654 -28.14 -11.45 8.68
C ALA A 654 -26.83 -10.74 9.08
N GLY A 655 -25.76 -10.95 8.31
CA GLY A 655 -24.46 -10.30 8.53
C GLY A 655 -24.55 -8.79 8.38
N PHE A 656 -25.21 -8.33 7.31
CA PHE A 656 -25.53 -6.92 7.16
C PHE A 656 -26.39 -6.38 8.29
N ALA A 657 -27.49 -7.04 8.66
CA ALA A 657 -28.39 -6.57 9.71
C ALA A 657 -27.66 -6.39 11.06
N TYR A 658 -26.78 -7.33 11.40
CA TYR A 658 -25.92 -7.24 12.58
C TYR A 658 -24.99 -6.02 12.54
N GLY A 659 -24.27 -5.83 11.41
CA GLY A 659 -23.39 -4.68 11.22
C GLY A 659 -24.14 -3.34 11.20
N TRP A 660 -25.28 -3.27 10.50
CA TRP A 660 -26.08 -2.06 10.38
C TRP A 660 -26.60 -1.56 11.72
N LYS A 661 -27.10 -2.45 12.60
CA LYS A 661 -27.54 -2.06 13.95
C LYS A 661 -26.42 -1.39 14.76
N LYS A 662 -25.17 -1.81 14.55
CA LYS A 662 -23.99 -1.15 15.13
C LYS A 662 -23.67 0.17 14.44
N ILE A 663 -23.60 0.20 13.11
CA ILE A 663 -23.34 1.41 12.31
C ILE A 663 -24.34 2.52 12.67
N ALA A 664 -25.63 2.20 12.73
CA ALA A 664 -26.70 3.14 13.07
C ALA A 664 -26.49 3.72 14.48
N ALA A 665 -26.20 2.88 15.48
CA ALA A 665 -26.13 3.27 16.87
C ALA A 665 -24.81 3.99 17.26
N LEU A 666 -23.70 3.74 16.58
CA LEU A 666 -22.38 4.25 16.98
C LEU A 666 -22.11 5.67 16.47
N PRO A 667 -21.97 6.68 17.36
CA PRO A 667 -21.81 8.08 16.95
C PRO A 667 -20.43 8.39 16.35
N GLY A 668 -19.45 7.50 16.54
CA GLY A 668 -18.12 7.65 15.94
C GLY A 668 -18.01 7.11 14.50
N ILE A 669 -19.07 6.52 13.94
CA ILE A 669 -19.13 6.03 12.55
C ILE A 669 -20.07 6.94 11.76
N ASP A 670 -19.59 7.48 10.64
CA ASP A 670 -20.34 8.42 9.79
C ASP A 670 -21.22 7.72 8.75
N GLY A 671 -20.77 6.58 8.23
CA GLY A 671 -21.57 5.77 7.33
C GLY A 671 -20.81 4.60 6.74
N ILE A 672 -21.56 3.80 5.99
CA ILE A 672 -21.05 2.68 5.21
C ILE A 672 -21.24 2.96 3.73
N GLN A 673 -20.23 2.62 2.95
CA GLN A 673 -20.29 2.58 1.50
C GLN A 673 -20.28 1.10 1.15
N TRP A 674 -21.49 0.56 0.97
CA TRP A 674 -21.65 -0.88 0.80
C TRP A 674 -20.87 -1.35 -0.43
N HIS A 675 -19.92 -2.25 -0.21
CA HIS A 675 -19.16 -2.87 -1.27
C HIS A 675 -19.67 -4.31 -1.47
N ASN A 676 -20.23 -4.68 -2.62
CA ASN A 676 -20.33 -3.92 -3.87
C ASN A 676 -21.78 -3.71 -4.33
N TRP A 677 -22.00 -2.84 -5.32
CA TRP A 677 -23.30 -2.63 -5.93
C TRP A 677 -23.77 -3.90 -6.68
N PHE A 678 -22.86 -4.53 -7.41
CA PHE A 678 -23.05 -5.81 -8.11
C PHE A 678 -21.99 -6.81 -7.68
N ASP A 679 -22.31 -8.11 -7.72
CA ASP A 679 -21.29 -9.15 -7.65
C ASP A 679 -20.28 -8.96 -8.79
N HIS A 680 -18.98 -9.12 -8.50
CA HIS A 680 -17.93 -8.77 -9.45
C HIS A 680 -16.96 -9.93 -9.70
N ARG A 681 -16.73 -10.27 -10.98
CA ARG A 681 -15.94 -11.46 -11.37
C ARG A 681 -14.46 -11.38 -10.97
N ASN A 682 -13.93 -10.16 -10.79
CA ASN A 682 -12.53 -9.97 -10.42
C ASN A 682 -12.29 -10.07 -8.91
N GLU A 683 -13.33 -10.29 -8.10
CA GLU A 683 -13.23 -10.51 -6.64
C GLU A 683 -13.10 -12.01 -6.31
N GLY A 684 -12.61 -12.81 -7.26
CA GLY A 684 -12.49 -14.25 -7.12
C GLY A 684 -13.85 -14.94 -6.97
N THR A 685 -14.04 -15.64 -5.85
CA THR A 685 -15.27 -16.37 -5.54
C THR A 685 -16.29 -15.55 -4.75
N LEU A 686 -15.97 -14.30 -4.42
CA LEU A 686 -16.84 -13.42 -3.65
C LEU A 686 -18.05 -12.97 -4.48
N ARG A 687 -19.19 -12.90 -3.79
CA ARG A 687 -20.48 -12.40 -4.25
C ARG A 687 -21.06 -11.50 -3.16
N ILE A 688 -20.43 -10.35 -2.97
CA ILE A 688 -20.75 -9.35 -1.95
C ILE A 688 -21.76 -8.29 -2.43
N GLY A 689 -22.16 -8.37 -3.70
CA GLY A 689 -23.08 -7.44 -4.34
C GLY A 689 -24.43 -7.33 -3.64
N LEU A 690 -25.05 -6.15 -3.72
CA LEU A 690 -26.50 -6.00 -3.54
C LEU A 690 -27.27 -6.66 -4.70
N ARG A 691 -26.65 -6.67 -5.87
CA ARG A 691 -27.15 -7.33 -7.08
C ARG A 691 -26.25 -8.48 -7.50
N ARG A 692 -26.81 -9.41 -8.29
CA ARG A 692 -26.07 -10.46 -9.00
C ARG A 692 -25.10 -9.85 -10.00
N TYR A 693 -24.29 -10.68 -10.65
CA TYR A 693 -23.41 -10.22 -11.73
C TYR A 693 -24.23 -9.51 -12.82
N PRO A 694 -23.73 -8.41 -13.42
CA PRO A 694 -24.42 -7.75 -14.54
C PRO A 694 -24.68 -8.69 -15.73
N ASP A 695 -23.83 -9.72 -15.88
CA ASP A 695 -23.89 -10.74 -16.92
C ASP A 695 -24.39 -12.12 -16.42
N ASP A 696 -25.05 -12.17 -15.25
CA ASP A 696 -25.59 -13.41 -14.71
C ASP A 696 -26.52 -14.09 -15.74
N ALA A 697 -26.34 -15.40 -15.94
CA ALA A 697 -27.01 -16.11 -17.03
C ALA A 697 -28.52 -16.28 -16.83
N GLU A 698 -28.98 -16.27 -15.57
CA GLU A 698 -30.38 -16.50 -15.22
C GLU A 698 -31.11 -15.19 -14.92
N ASP A 699 -30.45 -14.27 -14.21
CA ASP A 699 -31.02 -13.00 -13.76
C ASP A 699 -29.97 -11.87 -13.79
N PRO A 700 -29.62 -11.36 -15.00
CA PRO A 700 -28.60 -10.33 -15.19
C PRO A 700 -28.85 -9.09 -14.32
N GLY A 701 -27.92 -8.79 -13.41
CA GLY A 701 -28.05 -7.66 -12.48
C GLY A 701 -29.22 -7.78 -11.50
N GLY A 702 -29.77 -8.98 -11.32
CA GLY A 702 -30.91 -9.27 -10.45
C GLY A 702 -30.70 -8.81 -9.00
N LYS A 703 -31.77 -8.32 -8.36
CA LYS A 703 -31.74 -7.91 -6.95
C LYS A 703 -31.58 -9.15 -6.06
N LYS A 704 -30.57 -9.17 -5.20
CA LYS A 704 -30.46 -10.20 -4.15
C LYS A 704 -31.34 -9.80 -2.96
N PRO A 705 -31.74 -10.74 -2.07
CA PRO A 705 -32.51 -10.40 -0.86
C PRO A 705 -31.86 -9.33 0.02
N ILE A 706 -30.53 -9.23 0.00
CA ILE A 706 -29.80 -8.17 0.70
C ILE A 706 -30.15 -6.77 0.18
N TRP A 707 -30.50 -6.61 -1.11
CA TRP A 707 -30.92 -5.32 -1.68
C TRP A 707 -32.17 -4.78 -0.96
N GLU A 708 -33.17 -5.65 -0.73
CA GLU A 708 -34.40 -5.29 -0.02
C GLU A 708 -34.11 -4.99 1.46
N THR A 709 -33.24 -5.80 2.09
CA THR A 709 -32.80 -5.57 3.47
C THR A 709 -32.07 -4.22 3.61
N TYR A 710 -31.20 -3.89 2.65
CA TYR A 710 -30.44 -2.64 2.60
C TYR A 710 -31.36 -1.43 2.36
N ARG A 711 -32.36 -1.58 1.49
CA ARG A 711 -33.41 -0.57 1.29
C ARG A 711 -34.10 -0.23 2.61
N ASP A 712 -34.51 -1.25 3.37
CA ASP A 712 -35.35 -1.07 4.55
C ASP A 712 -34.56 -0.64 5.80
N ALA A 713 -33.23 -0.81 5.79
CA ALA A 713 -32.34 -0.30 6.82
C ALA A 713 -32.47 1.23 7.01
N GLY A 714 -32.60 1.70 8.25
CA GLY A 714 -32.78 3.10 8.61
C GLY A 714 -34.17 3.66 8.32
N THR A 715 -35.14 2.82 7.98
CA THR A 715 -36.53 3.20 7.71
C THR A 715 -37.49 2.66 8.77
N ASP A 716 -38.77 3.02 8.68
CA ASP A 716 -39.85 2.46 9.51
C ASP A 716 -40.09 0.96 9.29
N ARG A 717 -39.58 0.39 8.19
CA ARG A 717 -39.65 -1.06 7.89
C ARG A 717 -38.49 -1.88 8.45
N GLU A 718 -37.46 -1.25 9.02
CA GLU A 718 -36.25 -1.93 9.47
C GLU A 718 -36.55 -3.06 10.46
N GLU A 719 -37.37 -2.82 11.48
CA GLU A 719 -37.66 -3.82 12.51
C GLU A 719 -38.34 -5.07 11.95
N GLU A 720 -39.31 -4.91 11.04
CA GLU A 720 -39.99 -6.03 10.37
C GLU A 720 -39.02 -6.78 9.46
N ALA A 721 -38.23 -6.06 8.65
CA ALA A 721 -37.27 -6.64 7.73
C ALA A 721 -36.15 -7.41 8.48
N PHE A 722 -35.75 -6.94 9.66
CA PHE A 722 -34.61 -7.50 10.40
C PHE A 722 -35.02 -8.61 11.36
N ALA A 723 -36.27 -8.66 11.84
CA ALA A 723 -36.74 -9.65 12.80
C ALA A 723 -36.39 -11.12 12.45
N PRO A 724 -36.47 -11.58 11.18
CA PRO A 724 -36.11 -12.96 10.81
C PRO A 724 -34.63 -13.33 11.00
N PHE A 725 -33.75 -12.34 11.17
CA PHE A 725 -32.30 -12.55 11.30
C PHE A 725 -31.85 -12.76 12.75
N LEU A 726 -32.65 -12.35 13.75
CA LEU A 726 -32.36 -12.60 15.17
C LEU A 726 -32.10 -14.10 15.42
N SER A 727 -32.94 -14.98 14.85
CA SER A 727 -32.79 -16.43 14.97
C SER A 727 -31.61 -17.01 14.19
N VAL A 728 -31.21 -16.37 13.09
CA VAL A 728 -30.04 -16.78 12.28
C VAL A 728 -28.74 -16.47 13.03
N ILE A 729 -28.71 -15.29 13.65
CA ILE A 729 -27.57 -14.81 14.42
C ILE A 729 -27.46 -15.55 15.76
N GLY A 730 -28.60 -15.87 16.38
CA GLY A 730 -28.68 -16.52 17.69
C GLY A 730 -28.75 -15.52 18.85
N ILE A 731 -29.35 -14.35 18.62
CA ILE A 731 -29.54 -13.29 19.63
C ILE A 731 -31.03 -13.08 19.93
N PRO A 732 -31.39 -12.72 21.17
CA PRO A 732 -32.79 -12.52 21.56
C PRO A 732 -33.35 -11.17 21.10
N ASP A 733 -32.49 -10.16 20.99
CA ASP A 733 -32.82 -8.79 20.58
C ASP A 733 -31.56 -8.07 20.03
N TRP A 734 -31.72 -6.83 19.58
CA TRP A 734 -30.65 -6.01 18.99
C TRP A 734 -29.77 -5.25 20.02
N ASN A 735 -29.81 -5.59 21.31
CA ASN A 735 -28.92 -5.01 22.31
C ASN A 735 -27.52 -5.65 22.23
N ILE A 736 -26.81 -5.37 21.12
CA ILE A 736 -25.58 -6.05 20.73
C ILE A 736 -24.30 -5.20 20.88
N LEU A 737 -24.43 -3.97 21.38
CA LEU A 737 -23.26 -3.11 21.64
C LEU A 737 -22.48 -3.60 22.86
N GLN A 738 -21.16 -3.57 22.77
CA GLN A 738 -20.26 -4.02 23.83
C GLN A 738 -19.31 -2.90 24.28
N PRO A 739 -18.93 -2.85 25.57
CA PRO A 739 -17.87 -1.95 26.01
C PRO A 739 -16.53 -2.36 25.39
N VAL A 740 -15.69 -1.37 25.07
CA VAL A 740 -14.35 -1.60 24.51
C VAL A 740 -13.30 -1.38 25.60
N ALA A 741 -12.53 -2.42 25.90
CA ALA A 741 -11.37 -2.33 26.79
C ALA A 741 -10.25 -1.46 26.15
N ASP A 742 -9.47 -0.79 27.00
CA ASP A 742 -8.26 -0.06 26.55
C ASP A 742 -7.13 -1.00 26.12
#